data_AF-C5MI49-F1
#
_entry.id   AF-C5MI49-F1
#
_cell.length_a   1.000
_cell.length_b   1.000
_cell.length_c   1.000
_cell.angle_alpha   90.00
_cell.angle_beta   90.00
_cell.angle_gamma   90.00
#
_symmetry.space_group_name_H-M   'P 1'
#
loop_
_entity.id
_entity.type
_entity.pdbx_description
1 polymer ?
#
loop_
_entity_poly.entity_id
_entity_poly.type
_entity_poly.pdbx_seq_one_letter_code
_entity_poly.pdbx_strand_id
1 'polypeptide(L)'
;MTHEKLESDYEDTTSTSNKTKPSNKFVANFQSLFKDLRPPRIKWFISPIAVVIYSTIFNVVDQILFAKFTRQFHMANPIDIIFLFLDLFIFLVVIYEQNYYDEDTAFKNKYHQVAHFIVVKILKKLLWLVLLAACIVQVVIISQGKLSNPLNISDSYMDSLNMTSNERAGYFIITLISLICNGALLGIWWSTNISSVYLLYASVNLITVLISVSIVQINISYINTTGGSARKLHNLFILTGTFMACQSGIGLCIVLLINEKNRLKDFIGKIIFFYDAYVIILFSLLLACTIVSGIYYDYKASFPISIFVLFLCSCICSVVAFFCTRYFRLRGGGFTKDYEVEEYDLLSLTPHQKQGWGKLIDLNNKHNGGISGDYVISLMENYMKAELDGMTCKVLRVYKKDDSSNNNNNNNNNNNSHNNHNNHNNSNNNSNNNNNGQANKQASRSSKHLNAAFDILDHESVLFSDTPTLTEETSIRDEYRPLSKNQLKRLAKKNQKEKKKMEMKSLENNTEKFYQELMNTEALVLLTIVEEFDLTERIPGWFGKKLNKHFGKNSRFPWLCIRFGLLGFHWPFKRATFYCSSTKKPVARGAAVLYAISKWNEKNEKLTVLLDPTYKDVNFEAGITSSGWYKINLPNSHIIDLRPFKNQTSTEYFKAIKYRNQENSFKQAKGQVIETNIFNYENCQEIITMNQNIANNRQSSGQSSQLLEPDWQFIYNLGNCTNEKKYRSLLFLKVDDQIIASCVIFRLGDTMTSDIQGLDHAISKQYKAYFVMMQEVIKIGLREGVKFIDFGPTTEDAKVTIGCNVVPLCGSIYPNKKCLGPIIKFAASKVDV
;
A
#
# COMPACT_ATOMS: atom_id res chain seq x y z
N MET A 1 -77.99 5.33 43.03
CA MET A 1 -78.56 5.54 41.68
C MET A 1 -77.39 5.78 40.74
N THR A 2 -77.00 4.94 39.79
CA THR A 2 -77.46 3.63 39.29
C THR A 2 -76.30 3.12 38.41
N HIS A 3 -75.88 1.86 38.61
CA HIS A 3 -75.10 0.96 37.72
C HIS A 3 -73.72 1.41 37.18
N GLU A 4 -72.67 0.58 37.05
CA GLU A 4 -72.31 -0.78 37.48
C GLU A 4 -70.85 -1.02 36.98
N LYS A 5 -69.98 -1.65 37.79
CA LYS A 5 -68.80 -2.54 37.46
C LYS A 5 -67.79 -2.16 36.34
N LEU A 6 -66.50 -2.50 36.34
CA LEU A 6 -65.51 -3.24 37.15
C LEU A 6 -64.14 -3.04 36.44
N GLU A 7 -63.04 -3.10 37.22
CA GLU A 7 -61.67 -3.55 36.82
C GLU A 7 -60.90 -2.76 35.74
N SER A 8 -59.57 -2.58 35.76
CA SER A 8 -58.48 -2.98 36.67
C SER A 8 -57.21 -2.18 36.31
N ASP A 9 -56.44 -1.85 37.36
CA ASP A 9 -54.99 -1.68 37.53
C ASP A 9 -54.04 -1.18 36.41
N TYR A 10 -53.43 -0.02 36.73
CA TYR A 10 -52.00 0.35 36.68
C TYR A 10 -51.08 -0.16 35.56
N GLU A 11 -50.57 0.78 34.75
CA GLU A 11 -49.11 0.98 34.60
C GLU A 11 -48.76 2.41 34.12
N ASP A 12 -47.75 2.97 34.78
CA ASP A 12 -47.29 4.36 34.72
C ASP A 12 -46.60 4.70 33.39
N THR A 13 -47.02 5.80 32.75
CA THR A 13 -46.34 6.38 31.56
C THR A 13 -45.75 7.74 31.91
N THR A 14 -44.44 7.78 32.16
CA THR A 14 -43.67 9.04 32.19
C THR A 14 -42.65 9.07 31.05
N SER A 15 -43.06 9.71 29.96
CA SER A 15 -42.15 10.04 28.85
C SER A 15 -41.38 11.32 29.19
N THR A 16 -40.07 11.19 29.42
CA THR A 16 -39.14 12.33 29.52
C THR A 16 -38.33 12.49 28.24
N SER A 17 -38.18 13.75 27.87
CA SER A 17 -37.68 14.29 26.61
C SER A 17 -36.20 13.99 26.33
N ASN A 18 -35.91 13.35 25.21
CA ASN A 18 -34.59 13.38 24.59
C ASN A 18 -34.44 14.61 23.69
N LYS A 19 -33.63 15.59 24.14
CA LYS A 19 -33.16 16.69 23.30
C LYS A 19 -32.08 16.17 22.34
N THR A 20 -32.48 15.85 21.11
CA THR A 20 -31.57 15.66 19.98
C THR A 20 -31.06 17.01 19.46
N LYS A 21 -29.73 17.13 19.33
CA LYS A 21 -29.06 18.23 18.62
C LYS A 21 -29.58 18.30 17.18
N PRO A 22 -29.73 19.50 16.58
CA PRO A 22 -30.18 19.62 15.19
C PRO A 22 -29.04 19.13 14.29
N SER A 23 -29.17 17.92 13.76
CA SER A 23 -28.33 17.49 12.66
C SER A 23 -28.69 18.32 11.43
N ASN A 24 -27.69 18.87 10.76
CA ASN A 24 -27.83 19.64 9.54
C ASN A 24 -28.49 18.79 8.45
N LYS A 25 -29.82 18.78 8.42
CA LYS A 25 -30.66 18.20 7.36
C LYS A 25 -30.25 18.73 5.98
N PHE A 26 -29.68 19.93 5.91
CA PHE A 26 -29.12 20.49 4.69
C PHE A 26 -27.90 19.71 4.17
N VAL A 27 -26.96 19.31 5.04
CA VAL A 27 -25.76 18.54 4.65
C VAL A 27 -26.13 17.09 4.30
N ALA A 28 -27.09 16.50 5.02
CA ALA A 28 -27.60 15.17 4.71
C ALA A 28 -28.38 15.13 3.39
N ASN A 29 -29.21 16.14 3.09
CA ASN A 29 -29.90 16.27 1.81
C ASN A 29 -28.96 16.62 0.65
N PHE A 30 -27.88 17.37 0.91
CA PHE A 30 -26.85 17.65 -0.10
C PHE A 30 -26.06 16.36 -0.41
N GLN A 31 -25.71 15.56 0.59
CA GLN A 31 -25.02 14.28 0.41
C GLN A 31 -25.89 13.21 -0.25
N SER A 32 -27.20 13.18 -0.03
CA SER A 32 -28.10 12.26 -0.72
C SER A 32 -28.29 12.65 -2.19
N LEU A 33 -28.37 13.96 -2.51
CA LEU A 33 -28.42 14.42 -3.91
C LEU A 33 -27.19 13.96 -4.72
N PHE A 34 -26.00 13.92 -4.12
CA PHE A 34 -24.77 13.46 -4.77
C PHE A 34 -24.58 11.94 -4.78
N LYS A 35 -25.33 11.18 -3.98
CA LYS A 35 -25.31 9.70 -4.01
C LYS A 35 -26.19 9.12 -5.12
N ASP A 36 -27.29 9.79 -5.46
CA ASP A 36 -28.23 9.36 -6.51
C ASP A 36 -27.96 10.01 -7.87
N LEU A 37 -27.09 11.03 -7.92
CA LEU A 37 -26.48 11.46 -9.17
C LEU A 37 -25.53 10.35 -9.65
N ARG A 38 -26.01 9.51 -10.58
CA ARG A 38 -25.10 8.82 -11.51
C ARG A 38 -24.08 9.86 -11.97
N PRO A 39 -22.77 9.58 -11.91
CA PRO A 39 -21.78 10.56 -12.34
C PRO A 39 -22.22 11.03 -13.73
N PRO A 40 -22.35 12.35 -13.98
CA PRO A 40 -22.66 12.82 -15.32
C PRO A 40 -21.70 12.09 -16.25
N ARG A 41 -22.19 11.62 -17.40
CA ARG A 41 -21.34 10.97 -18.41
C ARG A 41 -20.39 12.02 -19.00
N ILE A 42 -19.46 12.54 -18.18
CA ILE A 42 -18.34 13.41 -18.52
C ILE A 42 -17.44 12.71 -19.54
N LYS A 43 -17.58 11.39 -19.71
CA LYS A 43 -17.00 10.63 -20.82
C LYS A 43 -17.22 11.29 -22.18
N TRP A 44 -18.33 11.99 -22.42
CA TRP A 44 -18.55 12.70 -23.68
C TRP A 44 -17.67 13.96 -23.81
N PHE A 45 -17.59 14.80 -22.78
CA PHE A 45 -16.77 16.03 -22.77
C PHE A 45 -15.25 15.77 -22.85
N ILE A 46 -14.80 14.58 -22.47
CA ILE A 46 -13.38 14.17 -22.47
C ILE A 46 -13.13 13.06 -23.52
N SER A 47 -14.11 12.77 -24.40
CA SER A 47 -13.91 11.75 -25.43
C SER A 47 -12.91 12.24 -26.48
N PRO A 48 -12.04 11.37 -27.02
CA PRO A 48 -11.12 11.74 -28.10
C PRO A 48 -11.84 12.42 -29.27
N ILE A 49 -13.04 11.95 -29.60
CA ILE A 49 -13.91 12.55 -30.61
C ILE A 49 -14.34 13.98 -30.24
N ALA A 50 -14.74 14.23 -28.99
CA ALA A 50 -15.14 15.56 -28.55
C ALA A 50 -13.96 16.55 -28.59
N VAL A 51 -12.74 16.12 -28.26
CA VAL A 51 -11.55 16.98 -28.34
C VAL A 51 -11.24 17.35 -29.80
N VAL A 52 -11.38 16.42 -30.75
CA VAL A 52 -11.30 16.74 -32.19
C VAL A 52 -12.36 17.75 -32.59
N ILE A 53 -13.60 17.55 -32.15
CA ILE A 53 -14.72 18.46 -32.46
C ILE A 53 -14.47 19.86 -31.88
N TYR A 54 -13.98 19.98 -30.64
CA TYR A 54 -13.66 21.30 -30.05
C TYR A 54 -12.56 22.01 -30.83
N SER A 55 -11.47 21.31 -31.15
CA SER A 55 -10.42 21.86 -32.01
C SER A 55 -10.98 22.34 -33.35
N THR A 56 -11.78 21.50 -34.01
CA THR A 56 -12.35 21.81 -35.33
C THR A 56 -13.23 23.06 -35.24
N ILE A 57 -14.11 23.14 -34.24
CA ILE A 57 -15.00 24.28 -34.03
C ILE A 57 -14.18 25.55 -33.79
N PHE A 58 -13.21 25.53 -32.89
CA PHE A 58 -12.46 26.74 -32.56
C PHE A 58 -11.52 27.18 -33.68
N ASN A 59 -10.93 26.27 -34.46
CA ASN A 59 -10.17 26.62 -35.66
C ASN A 59 -11.07 27.17 -36.79
N VAL A 60 -12.29 26.64 -36.96
CA VAL A 60 -13.28 27.21 -37.91
C VAL A 60 -13.70 28.60 -37.46
N VAL A 61 -13.99 28.81 -36.17
CA VAL A 61 -14.41 30.11 -35.65
C VAL A 61 -13.27 31.13 -35.75
N ASP A 62 -12.03 30.75 -35.42
CA ASP A 62 -10.85 31.62 -35.56
C ASP A 62 -10.65 32.04 -37.02
N GLN A 63 -10.80 31.10 -37.95
CA GLN A 63 -10.73 31.35 -39.39
C GLN A 63 -11.87 32.24 -39.92
N ILE A 64 -13.11 32.06 -39.44
CA ILE A 64 -14.25 32.92 -39.80
C ILE A 64 -14.02 34.35 -39.32
N LEU A 65 -13.51 34.49 -38.08
CA LEU A 65 -13.21 35.81 -37.54
C LEU A 65 -12.03 36.45 -38.26
N PHE A 66 -10.97 35.70 -38.56
CA PHE A 66 -9.85 36.17 -39.37
C PHE A 66 -10.35 36.70 -40.72
N ALA A 67 -11.15 35.91 -41.44
CA ALA A 67 -11.73 36.31 -42.73
C ALA A 67 -12.67 37.52 -42.63
N LYS A 68 -13.45 37.63 -41.55
CA LYS A 68 -14.31 38.79 -41.27
C LYS A 68 -13.48 40.07 -41.10
N PHE A 69 -12.35 39.98 -40.39
CA PHE A 69 -11.48 41.11 -40.08
C PHE A 69 -10.52 41.47 -41.22
N THR A 70 -10.19 40.53 -42.13
CA THR A 70 -9.34 40.79 -43.31
C THR A 70 -10.15 41.04 -44.59
N ARG A 71 -11.36 41.61 -44.46
CA ARG A 71 -12.43 41.70 -45.48
C ARG A 71 -12.02 42.25 -46.86
N GLN A 72 -10.89 42.94 -46.98
CA GLN A 72 -10.36 43.50 -48.24
C GLN A 72 -9.40 42.57 -49.01
N PHE A 73 -8.91 41.47 -48.44
CA PHE A 73 -7.80 40.70 -49.03
C PHE A 73 -8.10 39.22 -49.38
N HIS A 74 -9.31 38.72 -49.08
CA HIS A 74 -9.66 37.29 -49.28
C HIS A 74 -8.61 36.29 -48.74
N MET A 75 -7.91 36.68 -47.68
CA MET A 75 -6.84 35.87 -47.07
C MET A 75 -7.45 34.82 -46.13
N ALA A 76 -6.80 33.66 -46.09
CA ALA A 76 -7.06 32.62 -45.11
C ALA A 76 -5.86 32.49 -44.17
N ASN A 77 -6.07 32.23 -42.87
CA ASN A 77 -4.98 31.91 -41.97
C ASN A 77 -4.43 30.51 -42.33
N PRO A 78 -3.19 30.40 -42.83
CA PRO A 78 -2.64 29.11 -43.26
C PRO A 78 -2.49 28.13 -42.09
N ILE A 79 -2.33 28.63 -40.86
CA ILE A 79 -2.18 27.80 -39.67
C ILE A 79 -3.50 27.12 -39.30
N ASP A 80 -4.61 27.86 -39.32
CA ASP A 80 -5.93 27.31 -38.99
C ASP A 80 -6.35 26.26 -40.03
N ILE A 81 -6.01 26.49 -41.31
CA ILE A 81 -6.21 25.49 -42.38
C ILE A 81 -5.40 24.21 -42.10
N ILE A 82 -4.13 24.34 -41.67
CA ILE A 82 -3.29 23.19 -41.33
C ILE A 82 -3.92 22.41 -40.16
N PHE A 83 -4.42 23.09 -39.12
CA PHE A 83 -5.09 22.41 -38.01
C PHE A 83 -6.40 21.73 -38.41
N LEU A 84 -7.23 22.37 -39.24
CA LEU A 84 -8.46 21.74 -39.76
C LEU A 84 -8.17 20.49 -40.60
N PHE A 85 -7.06 20.52 -41.36
CA PHE A 85 -6.60 19.33 -42.08
C PHE A 85 -6.15 18.24 -41.10
N LEU A 86 -5.35 18.57 -40.08
CA LEU A 86 -4.92 17.62 -39.06
C LEU A 86 -6.10 17.03 -38.27
N ASP A 87 -7.10 17.83 -37.93
CA ASP A 87 -8.32 17.41 -37.24
C ASP A 87 -9.05 16.31 -38.01
N LEU A 88 -9.16 16.46 -39.34
CA LEU A 88 -9.77 15.45 -40.22
C LEU A 88 -9.01 14.12 -40.17
N PHE A 89 -7.68 14.14 -40.28
CA PHE A 89 -6.87 12.91 -40.23
C PHE A 89 -6.88 12.26 -38.86
N ILE A 90 -6.82 13.04 -37.78
CA ILE A 90 -6.91 12.54 -36.42
C ILE A 90 -8.28 11.91 -36.17
N PHE A 91 -9.36 12.54 -36.63
CA PHE A 91 -10.72 11.99 -36.56
C PHE A 91 -10.83 10.62 -37.24
N LEU A 92 -10.30 10.50 -38.47
CA LEU A 92 -10.31 9.24 -39.22
C LEU A 92 -9.53 8.13 -38.51
N VAL A 93 -8.37 8.45 -37.92
CA VAL A 93 -7.59 7.49 -37.13
C VAL A 93 -8.33 7.07 -35.86
N VAL A 94 -9.00 7.99 -35.16
CA VAL A 94 -9.80 7.69 -33.96
C VAL A 94 -10.99 6.79 -34.30
N ILE A 95 -11.70 7.04 -35.41
CA ILE A 95 -12.79 6.17 -35.89
C ILE A 95 -12.27 4.80 -36.29
N TYR A 96 -11.13 4.74 -36.99
CA TYR A 96 -10.48 3.49 -37.36
C TYR A 96 -10.14 2.65 -36.12
N GLU A 97 -9.56 3.26 -35.09
CA GLU A 97 -9.32 2.59 -33.80
C GLU A 97 -10.64 2.16 -33.14
N GLN A 98 -11.69 2.98 -33.09
CA GLN A 98 -12.94 2.57 -32.43
C GLN A 98 -13.69 1.41 -33.11
N ASN A 99 -13.62 1.31 -34.44
CA ASN A 99 -14.38 0.33 -35.21
C ASN A 99 -13.61 -0.96 -35.54
N TYR A 100 -12.27 -0.94 -35.51
CA TYR A 100 -11.43 -2.07 -35.91
C TYR A 100 -10.45 -2.55 -34.82
N TYR A 101 -10.45 -1.93 -33.63
CA TYR A 101 -9.67 -2.38 -32.48
C TYR A 101 -10.39 -3.53 -31.76
N ASP A 102 -10.42 -4.69 -32.39
CA ASP A 102 -10.67 -5.97 -31.73
C ASP A 102 -9.40 -6.81 -31.89
N GLU A 103 -8.65 -6.98 -30.80
CA GLU A 103 -7.35 -7.68 -30.79
C GLU A 103 -7.45 -9.12 -31.31
N ASP A 104 -8.65 -9.72 -31.36
CA ASP A 104 -8.86 -11.11 -31.73
C ASP A 104 -9.16 -11.37 -33.23
N THR A 105 -9.55 -10.35 -34.02
CA THR A 105 -9.91 -10.55 -35.45
C THR A 105 -8.88 -10.01 -36.44
N ALA A 106 -8.05 -9.04 -36.04
CA ALA A 106 -7.07 -8.38 -36.91
C ALA A 106 -5.91 -9.28 -37.38
N PHE A 107 -5.73 -10.47 -36.79
CA PHE A 107 -4.55 -11.32 -37.02
C PHE A 107 -4.67 -12.37 -38.12
N LYS A 108 -5.80 -12.47 -38.85
CA LYS A 108 -5.96 -13.48 -39.92
C LYS A 108 -5.52 -13.04 -41.33
N ASN A 109 -5.40 -11.74 -41.61
CA ASN A 109 -5.11 -11.25 -42.97
C ASN A 109 -3.84 -10.37 -43.01
N LYS A 110 -2.87 -10.73 -43.88
CA LYS A 110 -1.55 -10.08 -43.99
C LYS A 110 -1.65 -8.59 -44.34
N TYR A 111 -2.65 -8.20 -45.11
CA TYR A 111 -2.90 -6.79 -45.48
C TYR A 111 -3.40 -5.95 -44.30
N HIS A 112 -4.18 -6.53 -43.38
CA HIS A 112 -4.65 -5.83 -42.17
C HIS A 112 -3.51 -5.60 -41.17
N GLN A 113 -2.56 -6.54 -41.06
CA GLN A 113 -1.38 -6.37 -40.21
C GLN A 113 -0.47 -5.23 -40.70
N VAL A 114 -0.25 -5.13 -42.01
CA VAL A 114 0.54 -4.05 -42.61
C VAL A 114 -0.18 -2.71 -42.48
N ALA A 115 -1.48 -2.66 -42.79
CA ALA A 115 -2.28 -1.44 -42.63
C ALA A 115 -2.28 -0.96 -41.16
N HIS A 116 -2.47 -1.87 -40.20
CA HIS A 116 -2.43 -1.55 -38.78
C HIS A 116 -1.04 -1.06 -38.34
N PHE A 117 0.04 -1.70 -38.81
CA PHE A 117 1.40 -1.24 -38.52
C PHE A 117 1.64 0.18 -39.06
N ILE A 118 1.21 0.47 -40.29
CA ILE A 118 1.36 1.79 -40.92
C ILE A 118 0.53 2.84 -40.16
N VAL A 119 -0.74 2.57 -39.88
CA VAL A 119 -1.65 3.52 -39.22
C VAL A 119 -1.23 3.77 -37.76
N VAL A 120 -1.02 2.72 -36.97
CA VAL A 120 -0.80 2.85 -35.52
C VAL A 120 0.66 3.19 -35.17
N LYS A 121 1.67 2.66 -35.89
CA LYS A 121 3.08 2.90 -35.55
C LYS A 121 3.74 4.06 -36.28
N ILE A 122 3.32 4.36 -37.52
CA ILE A 122 3.97 5.37 -38.37
C ILE A 122 3.11 6.63 -38.45
N LEU A 123 1.90 6.52 -39.01
CA LEU A 123 1.03 7.66 -39.30
C LEU A 123 0.67 8.45 -38.02
N LYS A 124 0.33 7.75 -36.95
CA LYS A 124 0.05 8.33 -35.62
C LYS A 124 1.20 9.21 -35.09
N LYS A 125 2.44 8.72 -35.18
CA LYS A 125 3.63 9.46 -34.72
C LYS A 125 3.94 10.65 -35.62
N LEU A 126 3.76 10.48 -36.92
CA LEU A 126 3.95 11.55 -37.91
C LEU A 126 2.93 12.67 -37.70
N LEU A 127 1.64 12.34 -37.60
CA LEU A 127 0.57 13.31 -37.33
C LEU A 127 0.80 14.05 -36.01
N TRP A 128 1.23 13.33 -34.96
CA TRP A 128 1.57 13.94 -33.67
C TRP A 128 2.73 14.94 -33.79
N LEU A 129 3.79 14.60 -34.54
CA LEU A 129 4.95 15.46 -34.74
C LEU A 129 4.61 16.71 -35.57
N VAL A 130 3.80 16.55 -36.62
CA VAL A 130 3.32 17.67 -37.43
C VAL A 130 2.40 18.60 -36.62
N LEU A 131 1.51 18.03 -35.80
CA LEU A 131 0.64 18.78 -34.90
C LEU A 131 1.46 19.56 -33.84
N LEU A 132 2.51 18.95 -33.28
CA LEU A 132 3.41 19.63 -32.35
C LEU A 132 4.13 20.81 -33.02
N ALA A 133 4.66 20.61 -34.24
CA ALA A 133 5.30 21.67 -35.00
C ALA A 133 4.32 22.82 -35.29
N ALA A 134 3.08 22.51 -35.69
CA ALA A 134 2.03 23.50 -35.93
C ALA A 134 1.68 24.30 -34.65
N CYS A 135 1.54 23.64 -33.50
CA CYS A 135 1.30 24.30 -32.21
C CYS A 135 2.45 25.25 -31.84
N ILE A 136 3.70 24.84 -32.06
CA ILE A 136 4.88 25.70 -31.81
C ILE A 136 4.84 26.94 -32.72
N VAL A 137 4.55 26.75 -34.02
CA VAL A 137 4.46 27.85 -34.98
C VAL A 137 3.31 28.81 -34.62
N GLN A 138 2.13 28.31 -34.22
CA GLN A 138 1.00 29.12 -33.78
C GLN A 138 1.39 29.99 -32.57
N VAL A 139 2.11 29.43 -31.59
CA VAL A 139 2.60 30.18 -30.43
C VAL A 139 3.63 31.24 -30.80
N VAL A 140 4.54 30.93 -31.72
CA VAL A 140 5.54 31.89 -32.22
C VAL A 140 4.85 33.07 -32.92
N ILE A 141 3.83 32.83 -33.73
CA ILE A 141 3.06 33.88 -34.43
C ILE A 141 2.32 34.77 -33.42
N ILE A 142 1.69 34.17 -32.40
CA ILE A 142 1.05 34.90 -31.31
C ILE A 142 2.07 35.76 -30.54
N SER A 143 3.31 35.28 -30.39
CA SER A 143 4.35 35.94 -29.60
C SER A 143 5.13 37.03 -30.35
N GLN A 144 5.38 36.88 -31.66
CA GLN A 144 6.23 37.78 -32.44
C GLN A 144 5.55 39.08 -32.89
N GLY A 145 4.21 39.12 -32.89
CA GLY A 145 3.46 40.35 -33.13
C GLY A 145 3.72 41.05 -34.47
N LYS A 146 4.24 40.40 -35.54
CA LYS A 146 4.43 41.03 -36.85
C LYS A 146 3.76 40.28 -38.00
N LEU A 147 3.17 41.08 -38.89
CA LEU A 147 2.50 40.86 -40.19
C LEU A 147 1.38 39.82 -40.34
N SER A 148 1.21 38.88 -39.40
CA SER A 148 0.04 37.97 -39.39
C SER A 148 -0.67 37.93 -38.03
N ASN A 149 -0.25 38.78 -37.10
CA ASN A 149 -0.85 38.88 -35.77
C ASN A 149 -1.81 40.10 -35.73
N PRO A 150 -3.13 39.90 -35.65
CA PRO A 150 -4.10 40.99 -35.57
C PRO A 150 -4.04 41.78 -34.25
N LEU A 151 -3.18 41.40 -33.31
CA LEU A 151 -2.84 42.23 -32.15
C LEU A 151 -1.88 43.38 -32.47
N ASN A 152 -1.29 43.44 -33.66
CA ASN A 152 -0.41 44.55 -34.07
C ASN A 152 -0.93 45.24 -35.33
N ILE A 153 -2.24 45.42 -35.41
CA ILE A 153 -2.86 46.38 -36.32
C ILE A 153 -2.61 47.75 -35.67
N SER A 154 -1.84 48.63 -36.33
CA SER A 154 -1.66 50.00 -35.84
C SER A 154 -3.03 50.68 -35.74
N ASP A 155 -3.19 51.64 -34.82
CA ASP A 155 -4.47 52.35 -34.64
C ASP A 155 -5.01 52.93 -35.98
N SER A 156 -4.11 53.30 -36.88
CA SER A 156 -4.44 53.75 -38.26
C SER A 156 -5.12 52.68 -39.13
N TYR A 157 -4.75 51.40 -38.98
CA TYR A 157 -5.41 50.29 -39.69
C TYR A 157 -6.67 49.83 -38.94
N MET A 158 -6.77 50.02 -37.62
CA MET A 158 -7.98 49.77 -36.83
C MET A 158 -9.14 50.67 -37.26
N ASP A 159 -8.85 51.95 -37.52
CA ASP A 159 -9.81 52.90 -38.08
C ASP A 159 -10.24 52.51 -39.51
N SER A 160 -9.33 51.94 -40.31
CA SER A 160 -9.66 51.45 -41.66
C SER A 160 -10.51 50.17 -41.66
N LEU A 161 -10.49 49.41 -40.56
CA LEU A 161 -11.18 48.12 -40.42
C LEU A 161 -12.44 48.18 -39.54
N ASN A 162 -12.78 49.34 -38.95
CA ASN A 162 -13.94 49.56 -38.06
C ASN A 162 -14.05 48.54 -36.91
N MET A 163 -12.93 48.12 -36.32
CA MET A 163 -12.92 47.07 -35.29
C MET A 163 -12.87 47.67 -33.88
N THR A 164 -13.76 47.24 -32.98
CA THR A 164 -13.77 47.72 -31.58
C THR A 164 -12.72 47.01 -30.71
N SER A 165 -12.29 47.65 -29.61
CA SER A 165 -11.37 47.05 -28.62
C SER A 165 -11.88 45.73 -28.04
N ASN A 166 -13.21 45.58 -27.91
CA ASN A 166 -13.86 44.35 -27.43
C ASN A 166 -13.81 43.22 -28.46
N GLU A 167 -13.95 43.53 -29.75
CA GLU A 167 -13.80 42.54 -30.84
C GLU A 167 -12.35 42.05 -30.96
N ARG A 168 -11.37 42.94 -30.72
CA ARG A 168 -9.95 42.57 -30.65
C ARG A 168 -9.65 41.60 -29.51
N ALA A 169 -10.18 41.89 -28.32
CA ALA A 169 -10.04 40.99 -27.17
C ALA A 169 -10.75 39.65 -27.44
N GLY A 170 -11.94 39.68 -28.04
CA GLY A 170 -12.69 38.48 -28.41
C GLY A 170 -11.97 37.59 -29.41
N TYR A 171 -11.38 38.16 -30.46
CA TYR A 171 -10.57 37.41 -31.43
C TYR A 171 -9.39 36.70 -30.75
N PHE A 172 -8.63 37.44 -29.95
CA PHE A 172 -7.47 36.89 -29.23
C PHE A 172 -7.85 35.75 -28.28
N ILE A 173 -8.96 35.90 -27.56
CA ILE A 173 -9.49 34.87 -26.67
C ILE A 173 -9.80 33.60 -27.48
N ILE A 174 -10.40 33.73 -28.66
CA ILE A 174 -10.76 32.60 -29.51
C ILE A 174 -9.52 31.92 -30.09
N THR A 175 -8.52 32.67 -30.58
CA THR A 175 -7.25 32.12 -31.04
C THR A 175 -6.51 31.37 -29.93
N LEU A 176 -6.58 31.87 -28.69
CA LEU A 176 -5.98 31.18 -27.54
C LEU A 176 -6.74 29.90 -27.16
N ILE A 177 -8.07 29.93 -27.19
CA ILE A 177 -8.89 28.72 -26.96
C ILE A 177 -8.63 27.69 -28.07
N SER A 178 -8.50 28.12 -29.32
CA SER A 178 -8.05 27.28 -30.44
C SER A 178 -6.70 26.63 -30.13
N LEU A 179 -5.70 27.41 -29.73
CA LEU A 179 -4.38 26.87 -29.35
C LEU A 179 -4.48 25.85 -28.20
N ILE A 180 -5.30 26.10 -27.19
CA ILE A 180 -5.52 25.17 -26.07
C ILE A 180 -6.18 23.87 -26.57
N CYS A 181 -7.17 23.96 -27.44
CA CYS A 181 -7.83 22.81 -28.05
C CYS A 181 -6.88 22.03 -28.95
N ASN A 182 -6.07 22.71 -29.78
CA ASN A 182 -5.01 22.12 -30.61
C ASN A 182 -3.95 21.42 -29.75
N GLY A 183 -3.57 22.03 -28.62
CA GLY A 183 -2.70 21.42 -27.63
C GLY A 183 -3.32 20.20 -26.96
N ALA A 184 -4.63 20.19 -26.73
CA ALA A 184 -5.35 19.05 -26.18
C ALA A 184 -5.43 17.87 -27.15
N LEU A 185 -5.44 18.10 -28.47
CA LEU A 185 -5.37 17.03 -29.49
C LEU A 185 -4.10 16.19 -29.39
N LEU A 186 -2.98 16.77 -28.96
CA LEU A 186 -1.73 16.03 -28.69
C LEU A 186 -1.94 14.94 -27.62
N GLY A 187 -3.03 15.03 -26.85
CA GLY A 187 -3.48 14.08 -25.85
C GLY A 187 -4.62 13.14 -26.30
N ILE A 188 -5.07 13.12 -27.56
CA ILE A 188 -6.18 12.24 -28.02
C ILE A 188 -5.81 10.76 -27.98
N TRP A 189 -4.58 10.44 -28.35
CA TRP A 189 -4.10 9.05 -28.37
C TRP A 189 -3.58 8.56 -27.01
N TRP A 190 -4.06 9.24 -25.96
CA TRP A 190 -3.93 8.89 -24.58
C TRP A 190 -4.67 7.59 -24.29
N SER A 191 -3.95 6.47 -24.22
CA SER A 191 -4.40 5.32 -23.44
C SER A 191 -3.91 5.50 -22.00
N THR A 192 -4.65 4.99 -21.01
CA THR A 192 -4.28 4.98 -19.58
C THR A 192 -3.06 4.08 -19.29
N ASN A 193 -1.93 4.42 -19.89
CA ASN A 193 -0.61 3.85 -19.65
C ASN A 193 0.30 4.97 -19.13
N ILE A 194 1.28 4.61 -18.30
CA ILE A 194 2.20 5.57 -17.67
C ILE A 194 3.02 6.39 -18.69
N SER A 195 3.27 5.83 -19.87
CA SER A 195 3.84 6.52 -21.04
C SER A 195 3.07 7.80 -21.41
N SER A 196 1.74 7.77 -21.34
CA SER A 196 0.89 8.90 -21.69
C SER A 196 0.94 10.02 -20.64
N VAL A 197 1.18 9.68 -19.37
CA VAL A 197 1.38 10.69 -18.31
C VAL A 197 2.75 11.35 -18.41
N TYR A 198 3.79 10.62 -18.85
CA TYR A 198 5.08 11.24 -19.21
C TYR A 198 4.92 12.26 -20.34
N LEU A 199 4.15 11.90 -21.37
CA LEU A 199 3.91 12.78 -22.50
C LEU A 199 3.13 14.03 -22.07
N LEU A 200 2.07 13.89 -21.28
CA LEU A 200 1.31 15.03 -20.74
C LEU A 200 2.22 15.96 -19.92
N TYR A 201 3.02 15.40 -19.03
CA TYR A 201 3.96 16.16 -18.23
C TYR A 201 5.00 16.88 -19.10
N ALA A 202 5.54 16.22 -20.12
CA ALA A 202 6.45 16.83 -21.08
C ALA A 202 5.80 17.99 -21.85
N SER A 203 4.59 17.77 -22.38
CA SER A 203 3.83 18.78 -23.13
C SER A 203 3.49 19.99 -22.28
N VAL A 204 3.04 19.79 -21.03
CA VAL A 204 2.73 20.89 -20.11
C VAL A 204 3.97 21.72 -19.79
N ASN A 205 5.12 21.08 -19.55
CA ASN A 205 6.37 21.80 -19.34
C ASN A 205 6.83 22.54 -20.61
N LEU A 206 6.67 21.95 -21.79
CA LEU A 206 6.99 22.62 -23.05
C LEU A 206 6.10 23.85 -23.30
N ILE A 207 4.79 23.73 -23.09
CA ILE A 207 3.84 24.85 -23.16
C ILE A 207 4.23 25.95 -22.15
N THR A 208 4.65 25.56 -20.95
CA THR A 208 5.04 26.52 -19.90
C THR A 208 6.33 27.27 -20.25
N VAL A 209 7.31 26.62 -20.93
CA VAL A 209 8.47 27.32 -21.51
C VAL A 209 8.02 28.37 -22.52
N LEU A 210 7.09 28.01 -23.41
CA LEU A 210 6.62 28.94 -24.43
C LEU A 210 5.90 30.14 -23.82
N ILE A 211 4.97 29.90 -22.89
CA ILE A 211 4.27 30.97 -22.16
C ILE A 211 5.27 31.88 -21.43
N SER A 212 6.28 31.28 -20.78
CA SER A 212 7.35 32.02 -20.10
C SER A 212 8.09 32.97 -21.05
N VAL A 213 8.51 32.48 -22.22
CA VAL A 213 9.19 33.30 -23.23
C VAL A 213 8.28 34.43 -23.72
N SER A 214 7.00 34.17 -23.97
CA SER A 214 6.03 35.19 -24.37
C SER A 214 5.87 36.28 -23.30
N ILE A 215 5.73 35.91 -22.02
CA ILE A 215 5.65 36.86 -20.90
C ILE A 215 6.91 37.73 -20.85
N VAL A 216 8.10 37.13 -20.94
CA VAL A 216 9.37 37.86 -20.91
C VAL A 216 9.46 38.85 -22.08
N GLN A 217 9.18 38.40 -23.31
CA GLN A 217 9.29 39.24 -24.51
C GLN A 217 8.32 40.41 -24.50
N ILE A 218 7.05 40.17 -24.14
CA ILE A 218 6.04 41.22 -24.02
C ILE A 218 6.51 42.27 -23.02
N ASN A 219 6.94 41.85 -21.83
CA ASN A 219 7.32 42.79 -20.78
C ASN A 219 8.63 43.54 -21.07
N ILE A 220 9.60 42.95 -21.78
CA ILE A 220 10.79 43.66 -22.27
C ILE A 220 10.40 44.75 -23.28
N SER A 221 9.40 44.51 -24.14
CA SER A 221 8.94 45.53 -25.09
C SER A 221 8.37 46.76 -24.36
N TYR A 222 7.58 46.55 -23.30
CA TYR A 222 6.98 47.63 -22.51
C TYR A 222 7.95 48.27 -21.50
N ILE A 223 9.03 47.60 -21.10
CA ILE A 223 9.98 48.18 -20.14
C ILE A 223 10.73 49.40 -20.69
N ASN A 224 10.89 49.45 -22.02
CA ASN A 224 11.59 50.53 -22.70
C ASN A 224 10.72 51.77 -22.88
N THR A 225 9.40 51.64 -22.75
CA THR A 225 8.43 52.72 -22.95
C THR A 225 7.73 53.17 -21.67
N THR A 226 7.96 52.48 -20.54
CA THR A 226 7.28 52.74 -19.26
C THR A 226 8.26 53.20 -18.15
N GLY A 227 7.80 54.14 -17.31
CA GLY A 227 8.56 54.69 -16.18
C GLY A 227 7.94 54.39 -14.80
N GLY A 228 8.68 54.64 -13.72
CA GLY A 228 8.15 54.60 -12.35
C GLY A 228 7.75 53.22 -11.83
N SER A 229 6.58 53.11 -11.20
CA SER A 229 6.06 51.86 -10.59
C SER A 229 5.70 50.79 -11.62
N ALA A 230 5.27 51.18 -12.83
CA ALA A 230 4.95 50.25 -13.91
C ALA A 230 6.19 49.46 -14.37
N ARG A 231 7.35 50.12 -14.43
CA ARG A 231 8.64 49.47 -14.76
C ARG A 231 9.02 48.39 -13.73
N LYS A 232 8.73 48.61 -12.44
CA LYS A 232 8.95 47.61 -11.38
C LYS A 232 8.06 46.38 -11.57
N LEU A 233 6.80 46.57 -11.99
CA LEU A 233 5.86 45.49 -12.27
C LEU A 233 6.28 44.68 -13.51
N HIS A 234 6.69 45.32 -14.61
CA HIS A 234 7.23 44.61 -15.76
C HIS A 234 8.48 43.79 -15.41
N ASN A 235 9.40 44.35 -14.58
CA ASN A 235 10.54 43.60 -14.06
C ASN A 235 10.12 42.37 -13.24
N LEU A 236 9.10 42.49 -12.39
CA LEU A 236 8.55 41.36 -11.64
C LEU A 236 7.99 40.29 -12.59
N PHE A 237 7.25 40.70 -13.63
CA PHE A 237 6.69 39.76 -14.61
C PHE A 237 7.77 39.05 -15.44
N ILE A 238 8.85 39.74 -15.82
CA ILE A 238 10.03 39.13 -16.46
C ILE A 238 10.66 38.10 -15.53
N LEU A 239 10.88 38.46 -14.26
CA LEU A 239 11.48 37.57 -13.27
C LEU A 239 10.61 36.32 -13.05
N THR A 240 9.30 36.48 -12.89
CA THR A 240 8.36 35.35 -12.79
C THR A 240 8.41 34.48 -14.05
N GLY A 241 8.45 35.09 -15.24
CA GLY A 241 8.66 34.38 -16.50
C GLY A 241 9.93 33.53 -16.48
N THR A 242 11.08 34.07 -16.05
CA THR A 242 12.32 33.29 -15.95
C THR A 242 12.25 32.14 -14.95
N PHE A 243 11.56 32.31 -13.81
CA PHE A 243 11.35 31.22 -12.86
C PHE A 243 10.50 30.09 -13.43
N MET A 244 9.50 30.41 -14.27
CA MET A 244 8.70 29.42 -15.00
C MET A 244 9.53 28.63 -16.03
N ALA A 245 10.43 29.30 -16.75
CA ALA A 245 11.35 28.61 -17.67
C ALA A 245 12.24 27.62 -16.91
N CYS A 246 12.77 28.04 -15.75
CA CYS A 246 13.57 27.17 -14.88
C CYS A 246 12.75 25.98 -14.37
N GLN A 247 11.53 26.20 -13.89
CA GLN A 247 10.62 25.13 -13.44
C GLN A 247 10.38 24.13 -14.57
N SER A 248 10.09 24.63 -15.76
CA SER A 248 9.82 23.77 -16.92
C SER A 248 11.07 23.01 -17.38
N GLY A 249 12.24 23.63 -17.31
CA GLY A 249 13.52 22.97 -17.60
C GLY A 249 13.79 21.80 -16.65
N ILE A 250 13.58 21.99 -15.34
CA ILE A 250 13.67 20.90 -14.36
C ILE A 250 12.63 19.82 -14.68
N GLY A 251 11.41 20.20 -15.03
CA GLY A 251 10.35 19.26 -15.42
C GLY A 251 10.71 18.40 -16.64
N LEU A 252 11.31 19.00 -17.67
CA LEU A 252 11.79 18.26 -18.85
C LEU A 252 12.98 17.36 -18.51
N CYS A 253 13.90 17.77 -17.63
CA CYS A 253 14.95 16.88 -17.13
C CYS A 253 14.37 15.68 -16.38
N ILE A 254 13.31 15.88 -15.59
CA ILE A 254 12.60 14.81 -14.91
C ILE A 254 11.99 13.83 -15.91
N VAL A 255 11.40 14.29 -17.02
CA VAL A 255 10.90 13.40 -18.10
C VAL A 255 12.00 12.47 -18.61
N LEU A 256 13.23 12.97 -18.78
CA LEU A 256 14.37 12.18 -19.27
C LEU A 256 14.87 11.16 -18.24
N LEU A 257 14.77 11.50 -16.95
CA LEU A 257 15.28 10.67 -15.86
C LEU A 257 14.31 9.57 -15.44
N ILE A 258 13.00 9.82 -15.47
CA ILE A 258 12.02 8.86 -14.98
C ILE A 258 11.64 7.86 -16.09
N ASN A 259 11.68 6.57 -15.74
CA ASN A 259 11.10 5.47 -16.50
C ASN A 259 10.29 4.55 -15.58
N GLU A 260 9.58 3.58 -16.15
CA GLU A 260 8.78 2.61 -15.39
C GLU A 260 9.58 1.86 -14.31
N LYS A 261 10.87 1.60 -14.58
CA LYS A 261 11.76 0.80 -13.73
C LYS A 261 12.32 1.59 -12.55
N ASN A 262 12.46 2.92 -12.66
CA ASN A 262 13.15 3.74 -11.67
C ASN A 262 12.25 4.76 -10.95
N ARG A 263 10.99 4.95 -11.38
CA ARG A 263 10.09 5.99 -10.83
C ARG A 263 9.84 5.91 -9.32
N LEU A 264 9.98 4.71 -8.74
CA LEU A 264 9.80 4.46 -7.31
C LEU A 264 11.11 4.56 -6.52
N LYS A 265 12.28 4.67 -7.16
CA LYS A 265 13.55 4.84 -6.46
C LYS A 265 13.53 6.09 -5.58
N ASP A 266 14.22 6.01 -4.44
CA ASP A 266 14.28 7.10 -3.46
C ASP A 266 14.89 8.38 -4.04
N PHE A 267 15.94 8.25 -4.86
CA PHE A 267 16.56 9.40 -5.54
C PHE A 267 15.56 10.16 -6.42
N ILE A 268 14.83 9.42 -7.28
CA ILE A 268 13.78 10.00 -8.14
C ILE A 268 12.67 10.62 -7.30
N GLY A 269 12.29 9.98 -6.20
CA GLY A 269 11.32 10.53 -5.25
C GLY A 269 11.75 11.87 -4.64
N LYS A 270 13.04 12.01 -4.29
CA LYS A 270 13.61 13.27 -3.76
C LYS A 270 13.63 14.38 -4.82
N ILE A 271 13.99 14.07 -6.06
CA ILE A 271 13.96 15.04 -7.18
C ILE A 271 12.52 15.53 -7.43
N ILE A 272 11.55 14.61 -7.50
CA ILE A 272 10.14 14.96 -7.69
C ILE A 272 9.64 15.82 -6.52
N PHE A 273 10.03 15.49 -5.28
CA PHE A 273 9.64 16.28 -4.11
C PHE A 273 10.22 17.71 -4.18
N PHE A 274 11.49 17.86 -4.57
CA PHE A 274 12.10 19.17 -4.79
C PHE A 274 11.37 19.97 -5.86
N TYR A 275 11.07 19.35 -7.00
CA TYR A 275 10.28 19.96 -8.07
C TYR A 275 8.90 20.39 -7.61
N ASP A 276 8.18 19.54 -6.88
CA ASP A 276 6.84 19.85 -6.39
C ASP A 276 6.84 21.00 -5.37
N ALA A 277 7.86 21.07 -4.50
CA ALA A 277 8.04 22.21 -3.61
C ALA A 277 8.25 23.51 -4.41
N TYR A 278 9.05 23.46 -5.48
CA TYR A 278 9.28 24.59 -6.36
C TYR A 278 8.01 25.02 -7.11
N VAL A 279 7.23 24.06 -7.63
CA VAL A 279 5.92 24.32 -8.27
C VAL A 279 4.94 24.99 -7.30
N ILE A 280 4.87 24.55 -6.03
CA ILE A 280 3.97 25.17 -5.03
C ILE A 280 4.36 26.62 -4.75
N ILE A 281 5.65 26.89 -4.54
CA ILE A 281 6.15 28.26 -4.29
C ILE A 281 5.88 29.15 -5.51
N LEU A 282 6.19 28.66 -6.72
CA LEU A 282 5.97 29.40 -7.95
C LEU A 282 4.47 29.62 -8.23
N PHE A 283 3.61 28.67 -7.90
CA PHE A 283 2.16 28.81 -8.05
C PHE A 283 1.62 30.00 -7.24
N SER A 284 2.09 30.21 -6.01
CA SER A 284 1.71 31.39 -5.22
C SER A 284 2.15 32.70 -5.89
N LEU A 285 3.34 32.73 -6.48
CA LEU A 285 3.85 33.89 -7.21
C LEU A 285 3.05 34.13 -8.52
N LEU A 286 2.71 33.07 -9.25
CA LEU A 286 1.88 33.13 -10.45
C LEU A 286 0.49 33.67 -10.12
N LEU A 287 -0.14 33.17 -9.06
CA LEU A 287 -1.44 33.65 -8.61
C LEU A 287 -1.40 35.15 -8.27
N ALA A 288 -0.36 35.59 -7.58
CA ALA A 288 -0.15 37.02 -7.29
C ALA A 288 0.03 37.85 -8.57
N CYS A 289 0.82 37.36 -9.54
CA CYS A 289 1.02 38.05 -10.82
C CYS A 289 -0.28 38.09 -11.66
N THR A 290 -1.10 37.03 -11.64
CA THR A 290 -2.43 37.00 -12.25
C THR A 290 -3.34 38.05 -11.63
N ILE A 291 -3.41 38.14 -10.29
CA ILE A 291 -4.24 39.13 -9.61
C ILE A 291 -3.78 40.55 -9.94
N VAL A 292 -2.47 40.81 -9.86
CA VAL A 292 -1.90 42.15 -10.11
C VAL A 292 -2.11 42.56 -11.57
N SER A 293 -1.80 41.70 -12.54
CA SER A 293 -2.02 42.00 -13.96
C SER A 293 -3.50 42.16 -14.32
N GLY A 294 -4.41 41.48 -13.63
CA GLY A 294 -5.85 41.66 -13.78
C GLY A 294 -6.36 43.00 -13.22
N ILE A 295 -5.84 43.44 -12.07
CA ILE A 295 -6.20 44.73 -11.46
C ILE A 295 -5.70 45.91 -12.29
N TYR A 296 -4.48 45.82 -12.83
CA TYR A 296 -3.86 46.89 -13.62
C TYR A 296 -4.15 46.80 -15.12
N TYR A 297 -5.09 45.93 -15.52
CA TYR A 297 -5.54 45.83 -16.90
C TYR A 297 -6.06 47.18 -17.40
N ASP A 298 -5.52 47.64 -18.52
CA ASP A 298 -5.84 48.92 -19.17
C ASP A 298 -5.56 50.20 -18.33
N TYR A 299 -4.82 50.07 -17.23
CA TYR A 299 -4.37 51.23 -16.47
C TYR A 299 -3.34 52.03 -17.27
N LYS A 300 -3.74 53.21 -17.77
CA LYS A 300 -2.91 54.11 -18.61
C LYS A 300 -2.28 53.40 -19.81
N ALA A 301 -2.99 52.45 -20.43
CA ALA A 301 -2.50 51.62 -21.55
C ALA A 301 -1.13 50.93 -21.29
N SER A 302 -0.75 50.73 -20.03
CA SER A 302 0.58 50.25 -19.67
C SER A 302 0.68 48.71 -19.58
N PHE A 303 -0.45 48.00 -19.47
CA PHE A 303 -0.48 46.54 -19.31
C PHE A 303 -1.47 45.86 -20.26
N PRO A 304 -1.01 45.07 -21.24
CA PRO A 304 -1.89 44.35 -22.14
C PRO A 304 -2.60 43.17 -21.46
N ILE A 305 -3.83 42.87 -21.89
CA ILE A 305 -4.63 41.73 -21.37
C ILE A 305 -3.91 40.38 -21.51
N SER A 306 -3.03 40.27 -22.50
CA SER A 306 -2.28 39.04 -22.77
C SER A 306 -1.43 38.62 -21.57
N ILE A 307 -0.89 39.55 -20.78
CA ILE A 307 -0.10 39.21 -19.58
C ILE A 307 -0.96 38.49 -18.54
N PHE A 308 -2.16 39.02 -18.27
CA PHE A 308 -3.11 38.41 -17.33
C PHE A 308 -3.48 36.98 -17.73
N VAL A 309 -3.80 36.81 -19.00
CA VAL A 309 -4.22 35.51 -19.54
C VAL A 309 -3.08 34.50 -19.54
N LEU A 310 -1.85 34.92 -19.91
CA LEU A 310 -0.68 34.05 -19.88
C LEU A 310 -0.36 33.58 -18.45
N PHE A 311 -0.48 34.44 -17.44
CA PHE A 311 -0.33 34.02 -16.04
C PHE A 311 -1.45 33.07 -15.59
N LEU A 312 -2.70 33.28 -16.02
CA LEU A 312 -3.81 32.37 -15.72
C LEU A 312 -3.59 30.97 -16.32
N CYS A 313 -3.18 30.89 -17.59
CA CYS A 313 -2.80 29.63 -18.24
C CYS A 313 -1.65 28.93 -17.50
N SER A 314 -0.67 29.69 -17.02
CA SER A 314 0.46 29.17 -16.24
C SER A 314 0.04 28.55 -14.91
N CYS A 315 -0.97 29.12 -14.24
CA CYS A 315 -1.56 28.52 -13.04
C CYS A 315 -2.18 27.14 -13.35
N ILE A 316 -2.91 27.02 -14.47
CA ILE A 316 -3.51 25.75 -14.89
C ILE A 316 -2.42 24.71 -15.21
N CYS A 317 -1.41 25.09 -15.99
CA CYS A 317 -0.27 24.23 -16.31
C CYS A 317 0.45 23.74 -15.04
N SER A 318 0.66 24.62 -14.05
CA SER A 318 1.29 24.26 -12.77
C SER A 318 0.49 23.21 -12.00
N VAL A 319 -0.84 23.34 -11.96
CA VAL A 319 -1.74 22.37 -11.32
C VAL A 319 -1.67 21.01 -12.03
N VAL A 320 -1.74 21.00 -13.36
CA VAL A 320 -1.64 19.75 -14.15
C VAL A 320 -0.27 19.09 -13.96
N ALA A 321 0.81 19.85 -13.98
CA ALA A 321 2.17 19.35 -13.77
C ALA A 321 2.31 18.69 -12.39
N PHE A 322 1.77 19.32 -11.33
CA PHE A 322 1.73 18.76 -9.99
C PHE A 322 0.96 17.43 -9.92
N PHE A 323 -0.20 17.33 -10.57
CA PHE A 323 -0.94 16.06 -10.59
C PHE A 323 -0.20 14.96 -11.36
N CYS A 324 0.52 15.30 -12.43
CA CYS A 324 1.35 14.34 -13.17
C CYS A 324 2.49 13.77 -12.31
N THR A 325 3.18 14.61 -11.54
CA THR A 325 4.25 14.12 -10.65
C THR A 325 3.70 13.24 -9.52
N ARG A 326 2.51 13.55 -8.99
CA ARG A 326 1.79 12.66 -8.06
C ARG A 326 1.48 11.32 -8.72
N TYR A 327 1.07 11.31 -9.98
CA TYR A 327 0.81 10.08 -10.73
C TYR A 327 2.08 9.24 -10.95
N PHE A 328 3.24 9.83 -11.24
CA PHE A 328 4.51 9.08 -11.32
C PHE A 328 4.82 8.35 -10.01
N ARG A 329 4.42 8.95 -8.88
CA ARG A 329 4.55 8.39 -7.53
C ARG A 329 3.34 7.54 -7.10
N LEU A 330 2.29 7.43 -7.91
CA LEU A 330 1.21 6.49 -7.66
C LEU A 330 1.76 5.08 -7.87
N ARG A 331 1.66 4.31 -6.81
CA ARG A 331 1.81 2.87 -6.85
C ARG A 331 0.51 2.32 -7.49
N GLY A 332 0.44 2.36 -8.83
CA GLY A 332 -0.75 2.01 -9.63
C GLY A 332 -1.35 0.63 -9.33
N GLY A 333 -2.67 0.47 -9.53
CA GLY A 333 -3.44 -0.73 -9.17
C GLY A 333 -3.08 -2.06 -9.89
N GLY A 334 -1.95 -2.16 -10.58
CA GLY A 334 -1.39 -3.42 -11.07
C GLY A 334 -0.68 -4.24 -9.98
N PHE A 335 -0.37 -3.63 -8.82
CA PHE A 335 0.35 -4.29 -7.72
C PHE A 335 -0.46 -5.36 -6.97
N THR A 336 -1.77 -5.46 -7.20
CA THR A 336 -2.71 -6.30 -6.43
C THR A 336 -3.78 -6.96 -7.26
N LYS A 337 -3.59 -7.12 -8.58
CA LYS A 337 -4.56 -7.93 -9.31
C LYS A 337 -4.58 -9.38 -8.81
N ASP A 338 -3.48 -9.80 -8.18
CA ASP A 338 -3.29 -11.19 -7.82
C ASP A 338 -3.63 -11.49 -6.34
N TYR A 339 -3.65 -10.53 -5.41
CA TYR A 339 -3.84 -10.84 -3.98
C TYR A 339 -5.06 -10.15 -3.34
N GLU A 340 -5.85 -10.96 -2.63
CA GLU A 340 -6.92 -10.53 -1.75
C GLU A 340 -6.62 -10.95 -0.30
N VAL A 341 -7.27 -10.28 0.65
CA VAL A 341 -7.10 -10.53 2.08
C VAL A 341 -8.46 -10.70 2.71
N GLU A 342 -8.61 -11.75 3.50
CA GLU A 342 -9.80 -12.01 4.31
C GLU A 342 -9.43 -12.31 5.76
N GLU A 343 -10.37 -12.04 6.67
CA GLU A 343 -10.28 -12.56 8.03
C GLU A 343 -10.53 -14.05 8.00
N TYR A 344 -9.64 -14.80 8.65
CA TYR A 344 -9.62 -16.25 8.59
C TYR A 344 -9.90 -16.84 9.97
N ASP A 345 -10.98 -17.61 10.06
CA ASP A 345 -11.39 -18.24 11.30
C ASP A 345 -10.62 -19.54 11.54
N LEU A 346 -9.43 -19.39 12.13
CA LEU A 346 -8.57 -20.50 12.53
C LEU A 346 -9.21 -21.38 13.62
N LEU A 347 -10.11 -20.84 14.44
CA LEU A 347 -10.74 -21.54 15.57
C LEU A 347 -11.78 -22.56 15.09
N SER A 348 -12.44 -22.28 13.97
CA SER A 348 -13.40 -23.19 13.33
C SER A 348 -12.78 -24.46 12.74
N LEU A 349 -11.46 -24.49 12.56
CA LEU A 349 -10.76 -25.59 11.90
C LEU A 349 -10.63 -26.83 12.79
N THR A 350 -10.73 -28.00 12.16
CA THR A 350 -10.38 -29.27 12.80
C THR A 350 -8.88 -29.39 13.09
N PRO A 351 -8.45 -30.21 14.07
CA PRO A 351 -7.03 -30.44 14.34
C PRO A 351 -6.22 -30.87 13.12
N HIS A 352 -6.81 -31.69 12.24
CA HIS A 352 -6.16 -32.13 11.00
C HIS A 352 -5.97 -30.97 10.00
N GLN A 353 -6.95 -30.07 9.87
CA GLN A 353 -6.81 -28.88 9.03
C GLN A 353 -5.73 -27.94 9.56
N LYS A 354 -5.67 -27.74 10.88
CA LYS A 354 -4.62 -26.97 11.56
C LYS A 354 -3.23 -27.56 11.29
N GLN A 355 -3.08 -28.88 11.31
CA GLN A 355 -1.84 -29.56 10.94
C GLN A 355 -1.45 -29.32 9.46
N GLY A 356 -2.44 -29.25 8.55
CA GLY A 356 -2.22 -28.88 7.15
C GLY A 356 -1.55 -27.51 7.02
N TRP A 357 -2.02 -26.51 7.77
CA TRP A 357 -1.39 -25.20 7.84
C TRP A 357 0.01 -25.24 8.43
N GLY A 358 0.21 -25.98 9.52
CA GLY A 358 1.52 -26.16 10.15
C GLY A 358 2.55 -26.72 9.17
N LYS A 359 2.21 -27.79 8.45
CA LYS A 359 3.06 -28.36 7.40
C LYS A 359 3.38 -27.37 6.28
N LEU A 360 2.40 -26.57 5.85
CA LEU A 360 2.60 -25.60 4.77
C LEU A 360 3.59 -24.48 5.16
N ILE A 361 3.55 -24.06 6.43
CA ILE A 361 4.52 -23.12 6.99
C ILE A 361 5.91 -23.76 7.08
N ASP A 362 5.99 -25.03 7.53
CA ASP A 362 7.24 -25.80 7.62
C ASP A 362 7.88 -26.04 6.24
N LEU A 363 7.09 -26.20 5.17
CA LEU A 363 7.63 -26.31 3.81
C LEU A 363 8.33 -25.05 3.33
N ASN A 364 7.94 -23.90 3.87
CA ASN A 364 8.52 -22.61 3.56
C ASN A 364 9.45 -22.10 4.67
N ASN A 365 9.99 -23.02 5.48
CA ASN A 365 10.79 -22.72 6.67
C ASN A 365 11.94 -21.72 6.42
N LYS A 366 12.58 -21.79 5.23
CA LYS A 366 13.62 -20.82 4.82
C LYS A 366 13.13 -19.37 4.87
N HIS A 367 11.88 -19.12 4.49
CA HIS A 367 11.27 -17.79 4.48
C HIS A 367 10.59 -17.43 5.81
N ASN A 368 10.39 -18.42 6.70
CA ASN A 368 9.74 -18.28 7.99
C ASN A 368 10.74 -18.34 9.17
N GLY A 369 12.05 -18.26 8.89
CA GLY A 369 13.08 -18.07 9.90
C GLY A 369 13.28 -19.23 10.86
N GLY A 370 13.10 -20.49 10.43
CA GLY A 370 13.34 -21.65 11.28
C GLY A 370 12.17 -22.02 12.21
N ILE A 371 11.05 -21.29 12.14
CA ILE A 371 9.92 -21.46 13.05
C ILE A 371 9.05 -22.64 12.64
N SER A 372 8.70 -23.49 13.62
CA SER A 372 7.76 -24.60 13.41
C SER A 372 6.35 -24.09 13.14
N GLY A 373 5.72 -24.57 12.08
CA GLY A 373 4.35 -24.22 11.71
C GLY A 373 3.32 -24.68 12.74
N ASP A 374 3.46 -25.87 13.32
CA ASP A 374 2.56 -26.33 14.38
C ASP A 374 2.59 -25.41 15.60
N TYR A 375 3.79 -24.89 15.96
CA TYR A 375 3.91 -23.87 17.01
C TYR A 375 3.16 -22.59 16.64
N VAL A 376 3.32 -22.10 15.41
CA VAL A 376 2.68 -20.88 14.92
C VAL A 376 1.17 -20.98 15.00
N ILE A 377 0.60 -22.08 14.50
CA ILE A 377 -0.85 -22.30 14.51
C ILE A 377 -1.38 -22.38 15.94
N SER A 378 -0.66 -23.07 16.82
CA SER A 378 -1.01 -23.12 18.24
C SER A 378 -0.94 -21.74 18.91
N LEU A 379 0.08 -20.94 18.61
CA LEU A 379 0.21 -19.60 19.18
C LEU A 379 -0.86 -18.64 18.64
N MET A 380 -1.15 -18.66 17.33
CA MET A 380 -2.23 -17.87 16.73
C MET A 380 -3.58 -18.21 17.37
N GLU A 381 -3.87 -19.49 17.59
CA GLU A 381 -5.09 -19.94 18.27
C GLU A 381 -5.19 -19.40 19.70
N ASN A 382 -4.07 -19.42 20.45
CA ASN A 382 -4.04 -18.82 21.77
C ASN A 382 -4.40 -17.33 21.73
N TYR A 383 -3.73 -16.57 20.84
CA TYR A 383 -3.95 -15.13 20.71
C TYR A 383 -5.38 -14.79 20.31
N MET A 384 -6.01 -15.61 19.45
CA MET A 384 -7.41 -15.43 19.07
C MET A 384 -8.40 -15.72 20.21
N LYS A 385 -8.03 -16.58 21.17
CA LYS A 385 -8.84 -16.88 22.35
C LYS A 385 -8.59 -15.93 23.52
N ALA A 386 -7.54 -15.12 23.46
CA ALA A 386 -7.15 -14.24 24.54
C ALA A 386 -8.11 -13.04 24.62
N GLU A 387 -8.77 -12.89 25.77
CA GLU A 387 -9.60 -11.72 26.09
C GLU A 387 -8.79 -10.75 26.95
N LEU A 388 -7.84 -10.05 26.31
CA LEU A 388 -7.02 -9.05 26.99
C LEU A 388 -7.65 -7.66 26.84
N ASP A 389 -7.72 -6.90 27.93
CA ASP A 389 -8.30 -5.56 27.90
C ASP A 389 -7.54 -4.65 26.92
N GLY A 390 -8.29 -3.95 26.07
CA GLY A 390 -7.73 -3.10 25.02
C GLY A 390 -6.99 -3.81 23.87
N MET A 391 -6.96 -5.14 23.82
CA MET A 391 -6.29 -5.92 22.76
C MET A 391 -7.23 -6.95 22.10
N THR A 392 -7.25 -6.95 20.78
CA THR A 392 -7.93 -8.00 19.99
C THR A 392 -6.99 -8.60 18.96
N CYS A 393 -7.19 -9.88 18.61
CA CYS A 393 -6.33 -10.57 17.65
C CYS A 393 -7.15 -11.21 16.53
N LYS A 394 -6.65 -11.05 15.31
CA LYS A 394 -7.26 -11.59 14.10
C LYS A 394 -6.22 -12.31 13.27
N VAL A 395 -6.58 -13.45 12.67
CA VAL A 395 -5.77 -14.09 11.64
C VAL A 395 -6.28 -13.65 10.28
N LEU A 396 -5.38 -13.23 9.41
CA LEU A 396 -5.66 -12.83 8.04
C LEU A 396 -5.08 -13.87 7.09
N ARG A 397 -5.85 -14.26 6.07
CA ARG A 397 -5.37 -15.05 4.94
C ARG A 397 -5.14 -14.13 3.76
N VAL A 398 -3.92 -14.09 3.25
CA VAL A 398 -3.57 -13.43 2.00
C VAL A 398 -3.50 -14.49 0.91
N TYR A 399 -4.38 -14.42 -0.08
CA TYR A 399 -4.55 -15.49 -1.07
C TYR A 399 -4.63 -14.94 -2.50
N LYS A 400 -4.36 -15.81 -3.47
CA LYS A 400 -4.43 -15.45 -4.88
C LYS A 400 -5.87 -15.36 -5.37
N LYS A 401 -6.19 -14.32 -6.11
CA LYS A 401 -7.50 -14.16 -6.73
C LYS A 401 -7.69 -15.20 -7.84
N ASP A 402 -8.74 -16.02 -7.73
CA ASP A 402 -9.08 -17.00 -8.76
C ASP A 402 -9.78 -16.31 -9.96
N ASP A 403 -9.06 -16.18 -11.08
CA ASP A 403 -9.60 -15.69 -12.37
C ASP A 403 -10.69 -16.60 -12.99
N SER A 404 -10.88 -17.81 -12.44
CA SER A 404 -11.84 -18.81 -12.92
C SER A 404 -13.31 -18.54 -12.54
N SER A 405 -13.55 -17.59 -11.63
CA SER A 405 -14.89 -17.28 -11.11
C SER A 405 -15.82 -16.54 -12.09
N ASN A 406 -15.30 -16.01 -13.20
CA ASN A 406 -16.10 -15.27 -14.20
C ASN A 406 -16.67 -16.13 -15.35
N ASN A 407 -16.26 -17.39 -15.51
CA ASN A 407 -16.71 -18.24 -16.63
C ASN A 407 -17.81 -19.25 -16.28
N ASN A 408 -18.12 -19.48 -15.00
CA ASN A 408 -19.13 -20.46 -14.60
C ASN A 408 -20.57 -19.91 -14.50
N ASN A 409 -20.79 -18.60 -14.67
CA ASN A 409 -22.13 -18.00 -14.59
C ASN A 409 -22.88 -17.92 -15.94
N ASN A 410 -22.30 -18.44 -17.03
CA ASN A 410 -22.94 -18.41 -18.37
C ASN A 410 -23.31 -19.79 -18.95
N ASN A 411 -23.20 -20.87 -18.17
CA ASN A 411 -23.49 -22.22 -18.66
C ASN A 411 -24.59 -22.97 -17.89
N ASN A 412 -25.40 -22.26 -17.10
CA ASN A 412 -26.46 -22.87 -16.30
C ASN A 412 -27.89 -22.47 -16.73
N ASN A 413 -28.07 -22.10 -18.00
CA ASN A 413 -29.40 -21.79 -18.54
C ASN A 413 -29.61 -22.37 -19.94
N ASN A 414 -29.40 -23.68 -20.08
CA ASN A 414 -30.08 -24.46 -21.11
C ASN A 414 -30.03 -25.96 -20.77
N ASN A 415 -31.04 -26.42 -20.04
CA ASN A 415 -31.62 -27.76 -20.23
C ASN A 415 -32.78 -27.94 -19.26
N ASN A 416 -33.97 -27.54 -19.70
CA ASN A 416 -35.20 -28.12 -19.19
C ASN A 416 -36.14 -28.37 -20.37
N SER A 417 -36.06 -29.57 -20.94
CA SER A 417 -37.20 -30.18 -21.63
C SER A 417 -37.06 -31.71 -21.57
N HIS A 418 -37.97 -32.32 -20.81
CA HIS A 418 -38.39 -33.73 -20.90
C HIS A 418 -38.58 -34.14 -22.39
N ASN A 419 -38.41 -35.38 -22.85
CA ASN A 419 -38.84 -36.64 -22.26
C ASN A 419 -38.32 -37.83 -23.10
N ASN A 420 -38.15 -38.96 -22.42
CA ASN A 420 -38.46 -40.34 -22.83
C ASN A 420 -37.57 -41.21 -23.77
N HIS A 421 -37.27 -42.39 -23.20
CA HIS A 421 -37.29 -43.76 -23.75
C HIS A 421 -36.04 -44.45 -24.36
N ASN A 422 -35.69 -45.55 -23.67
CA ASN A 422 -35.19 -46.87 -24.10
C ASN A 422 -33.80 -47.09 -24.74
N ASN A 423 -32.95 -47.67 -23.89
CA ASN A 423 -32.42 -49.05 -23.94
C ASN A 423 -31.36 -49.46 -25.01
N HIS A 424 -30.27 -50.00 -24.45
CA HIS A 424 -29.40 -51.09 -24.92
C HIS A 424 -28.15 -50.86 -25.80
N ASN A 425 -27.07 -51.49 -25.30
CA ASN A 425 -25.89 -52.08 -25.93
C ASN A 425 -24.63 -51.26 -26.32
N ASN A 426 -23.62 -51.41 -25.44
CA ASN A 426 -22.41 -52.23 -25.63
C ASN A 426 -21.25 -51.74 -26.53
N SER A 427 -20.04 -51.85 -25.94
CA SER A 427 -18.76 -52.26 -26.54
C SER A 427 -17.76 -51.22 -27.10
N ASN A 428 -16.60 -51.25 -26.43
CA ASN A 428 -15.21 -51.20 -26.93
C ASN A 428 -14.51 -49.89 -27.38
N ASN A 429 -13.35 -49.67 -26.73
CA ASN A 429 -11.99 -49.41 -27.25
C ASN A 429 -11.85 -48.66 -28.59
N ASN A 430 -10.97 -47.68 -28.78
CA ASN A 430 -9.55 -47.67 -28.43
C ASN A 430 -8.94 -46.26 -28.66
N SER A 431 -7.79 -46.03 -28.01
CA SER A 431 -6.71 -45.06 -28.26
C SER A 431 -6.78 -44.15 -29.51
N ASN A 432 -6.63 -42.82 -29.32
CA ASN A 432 -5.49 -42.15 -29.93
C ASN A 432 -5.13 -40.77 -29.34
N ASN A 433 -3.84 -40.52 -29.44
CA ASN A 433 -3.00 -39.56 -28.75
C ASN A 433 -2.89 -38.22 -29.51
N ASN A 434 -2.35 -37.20 -28.83
CA ASN A 434 -1.76 -35.97 -29.36
C ASN A 434 -2.66 -34.93 -30.04
N ASN A 435 -2.98 -33.86 -29.28
CA ASN A 435 -2.57 -32.49 -29.62
C ASN A 435 -3.14 -31.49 -28.60
N ASN A 436 -2.34 -31.08 -27.62
CA ASN A 436 -2.63 -29.86 -26.85
C ASN A 436 -1.33 -29.15 -26.42
N GLY A 437 -0.45 -28.90 -27.40
CA GLY A 437 0.85 -28.28 -27.21
C GLY A 437 0.95 -26.79 -27.56
N GLN A 438 -0.13 -26.11 -27.99
CA GLN A 438 -0.01 -24.75 -28.53
C GLN A 438 -1.03 -23.70 -28.04
N ALA A 439 -2.06 -24.07 -27.28
CA ALA A 439 -3.07 -23.10 -26.83
C ALA A 439 -2.63 -22.22 -25.62
N ASN A 440 -1.53 -22.56 -24.92
CA ASN A 440 -1.18 -21.92 -23.64
C ASN A 440 -0.04 -20.88 -23.69
N LYS A 441 0.44 -20.48 -24.88
CA LYS A 441 1.52 -19.49 -25.00
C LYS A 441 1.06 -18.03 -25.15
N GLN A 442 -0.18 -17.78 -25.59
CA GLN A 442 -0.65 -16.41 -25.88
C GLN A 442 -1.25 -15.67 -24.67
N ALA A 443 -1.91 -16.36 -23.73
CA ALA A 443 -2.39 -15.76 -22.48
C ALA A 443 -1.25 -15.27 -21.55
N SER A 444 -0.01 -15.71 -21.79
CA SER A 444 1.16 -15.37 -20.97
C SER A 444 1.90 -14.09 -21.39
N ARG A 445 1.52 -13.43 -22.50
CA ARG A 445 2.29 -12.29 -23.05
C ARG A 445 1.70 -10.92 -22.78
N SER A 446 0.37 -10.77 -22.63
CA SER A 446 -0.25 -9.48 -22.30
C SER A 446 -0.24 -9.19 -20.79
N SER A 447 -0.26 -10.21 -19.93
CA SER A 447 -0.14 -10.06 -18.46
C SER A 447 1.30 -9.76 -17.98
N LYS A 448 2.32 -10.09 -18.79
CA LYS A 448 3.74 -9.87 -18.44
C LYS A 448 4.14 -8.39 -18.30
N HIS A 449 3.40 -7.48 -18.92
CA HIS A 449 3.81 -6.07 -18.94
C HIS A 449 3.30 -5.23 -17.75
N LEU A 450 2.33 -5.74 -16.97
CA LEU A 450 1.76 -5.04 -15.80
C LEU A 450 2.26 -5.58 -14.45
N ASN A 451 2.75 -6.82 -14.40
CA ASN A 451 3.22 -7.47 -13.16
C ASN A 451 4.68 -7.11 -12.77
N ALA A 452 5.39 -6.34 -13.59
CA ALA A 452 6.86 -6.27 -13.56
C ALA A 452 7.48 -5.28 -12.55
N ALA A 453 6.71 -4.58 -11.71
CA ALA A 453 7.27 -3.48 -10.91
C ALA A 453 7.93 -3.91 -9.58
N PHE A 454 7.39 -4.93 -8.89
CA PHE A 454 8.06 -5.54 -7.74
C PHE A 454 9.09 -6.58 -8.14
N ASP A 455 8.89 -7.22 -9.30
CA ASP A 455 9.81 -8.20 -9.86
C ASP A 455 11.24 -7.67 -10.05
N ILE A 456 11.42 -6.34 -10.14
CA ILE A 456 12.72 -5.67 -10.25
C ILE A 456 13.46 -5.60 -8.91
N LEU A 457 12.74 -5.77 -7.79
CA LEU A 457 13.35 -5.78 -6.44
C LEU A 457 14.19 -7.04 -6.23
N ASP A 458 13.74 -8.15 -6.81
CA ASP A 458 14.52 -9.37 -6.88
C ASP A 458 15.49 -9.24 -8.05
N HIS A 459 16.66 -8.64 -7.79
CA HIS A 459 17.76 -8.62 -8.76
C HIS A 459 17.98 -10.05 -9.30
N GLU A 460 18.15 -10.19 -10.62
CA GLU A 460 18.50 -11.48 -11.25
C GLU A 460 19.57 -12.15 -10.39
N SER A 461 19.18 -13.30 -9.83
CA SER A 461 20.01 -14.27 -9.12
C SER A 461 21.42 -13.76 -8.83
N VAL A 462 21.68 -13.39 -7.58
CA VAL A 462 23.04 -13.26 -7.03
C VAL A 462 23.89 -14.34 -7.69
N LEU A 463 24.77 -13.90 -8.60
CA LEU A 463 25.53 -14.74 -9.52
C LEU A 463 26.52 -15.67 -8.77
N PHE A 464 26.53 -15.60 -7.44
CA PHE A 464 27.32 -16.39 -6.51
C PHE A 464 26.58 -16.50 -5.16
N SER A 465 25.52 -17.30 -5.09
CA SER A 465 25.16 -17.94 -3.82
C SER A 465 25.72 -19.35 -3.85
N ASP A 466 27.00 -19.48 -3.49
CA ASP A 466 27.61 -20.77 -3.19
C ASP A 466 26.92 -21.35 -1.96
N THR A 467 25.88 -22.15 -2.19
CA THR A 467 25.40 -23.13 -1.22
C THR A 467 24.71 -24.24 -2.00
N PRO A 468 24.91 -25.52 -1.64
CA PRO A 468 24.62 -26.63 -2.52
C PRO A 468 23.14 -26.65 -2.88
N THR A 469 22.87 -26.65 -4.19
CA THR A 469 21.62 -27.15 -4.76
C THR A 469 21.47 -28.60 -4.32
N LEU A 470 20.79 -28.84 -3.19
CA LEU A 470 20.14 -30.11 -2.95
C LEU A 470 18.90 -30.12 -3.85
N THR A 471 19.14 -30.63 -5.06
CA THR A 471 18.16 -31.37 -5.83
C THR A 471 17.55 -32.45 -4.96
N GLU A 472 16.28 -32.28 -4.62
CA GLU A 472 15.23 -33.28 -4.76
C GLU A 472 13.91 -32.55 -4.52
N GLU A 473 13.16 -32.32 -5.59
CA GLU A 473 11.72 -32.09 -5.52
C GLU A 473 11.09 -33.39 -4.95
N THR A 474 11.24 -33.64 -3.65
CA THR A 474 10.57 -34.76 -2.99
C THR A 474 9.09 -34.40 -2.91
N SER A 475 8.33 -35.16 -3.69
CA SER A 475 6.96 -35.00 -4.08
C SER A 475 5.97 -35.11 -2.90
N ILE A 476 5.59 -33.97 -2.30
CA ILE A 476 4.38 -33.86 -1.44
C ILE A 476 3.10 -33.70 -2.29
N ARG A 477 3.20 -33.70 -3.63
CA ARG A 477 2.03 -33.88 -4.50
C ARG A 477 1.26 -35.19 -4.24
N ASP A 478 1.83 -36.10 -3.46
CA ASP A 478 1.27 -37.43 -3.23
C ASP A 478 0.71 -37.66 -1.81
N GLU A 479 1.09 -36.86 -0.80
CA GLU A 479 0.72 -37.13 0.61
C GLU A 479 -0.53 -36.40 1.10
N TYR A 480 -0.97 -35.35 0.40
CA TYR A 480 -2.26 -34.68 0.62
C TYR A 480 -3.20 -34.87 -0.57
N ARG A 481 -3.19 -36.07 -1.17
CA ARG A 481 -4.24 -36.46 -2.11
C ARG A 481 -5.52 -36.73 -1.32
N PRO A 482 -6.70 -36.29 -1.80
CA PRO A 482 -7.97 -36.72 -1.20
C PRO A 482 -7.95 -38.26 -1.08
N LEU A 483 -8.38 -38.77 0.09
CA LEU A 483 -8.39 -40.20 0.38
C LEU A 483 -8.91 -40.98 -0.83
N SER A 484 -8.19 -42.02 -1.26
CA SER A 484 -8.65 -42.80 -2.40
C SER A 484 -10.04 -43.39 -2.11
N LYS A 485 -10.91 -43.45 -3.13
CA LYS A 485 -12.25 -44.05 -3.04
C LYS A 485 -12.27 -45.43 -2.37
N ASN A 486 -11.13 -46.14 -2.35
CA ASN A 486 -10.96 -47.45 -1.75
C ASN A 486 -10.59 -47.42 -0.26
N GLN A 487 -9.86 -46.40 0.24
CA GLN A 487 -9.57 -46.22 1.67
C GLN A 487 -10.81 -45.74 2.45
N LEU A 488 -11.58 -44.82 1.87
CA LEU A 488 -12.88 -44.38 2.42
C LEU A 488 -13.94 -45.49 2.38
N LYS A 489 -13.98 -46.30 1.32
CA LYS A 489 -14.85 -47.50 1.24
C LYS A 489 -14.53 -48.55 2.30
N ARG A 490 -13.26 -48.66 2.75
CA ARG A 490 -12.85 -49.59 3.82
C ARG A 490 -13.37 -49.15 5.19
N LEU A 491 -13.45 -47.84 5.45
CA LEU A 491 -14.11 -47.28 6.64
C LEU A 491 -15.66 -47.35 6.56
N ALA A 492 -16.23 -47.30 5.36
CA ALA A 492 -17.67 -47.38 5.13
C ALA A 492 -18.28 -48.80 5.23
N LYS A 493 -17.46 -49.85 5.39
CA LYS A 493 -17.94 -51.22 5.62
C LYS A 493 -18.32 -51.46 7.09
N LYS A 494 -19.28 -50.67 7.58
CA LYS A 494 -20.23 -51.03 8.65
C LYS A 494 -21.47 -50.11 8.53
N ASN A 495 -22.44 -50.61 7.74
CA ASN A 495 -23.84 -50.24 7.53
C ASN A 495 -24.34 -48.78 7.63
N GLN A 496 -24.92 -48.31 6.51
CA GLN A 496 -26.11 -47.44 6.28
C GLN A 496 -25.87 -46.54 5.05
N LYS A 497 -26.67 -46.68 3.99
CA LYS A 497 -26.17 -46.56 2.60
C LYS A 497 -26.56 -45.32 1.77
N GLU A 498 -27.31 -44.34 2.28
CA GLU A 498 -27.63 -43.14 1.47
C GLU A 498 -27.32 -41.81 2.18
N LYS A 499 -27.73 -41.64 3.44
CA LYS A 499 -27.36 -40.46 4.25
C LYS A 499 -25.83 -40.33 4.40
N LYS A 500 -25.14 -41.45 4.68
CA LYS A 500 -23.68 -41.51 4.73
C LYS A 500 -23.00 -41.26 3.38
N LYS A 501 -23.67 -41.50 2.25
CA LYS A 501 -23.09 -41.25 0.92
C LYS A 501 -23.13 -39.77 0.57
N MET A 502 -24.18 -39.06 0.99
CA MET A 502 -24.23 -37.59 0.93
C MET A 502 -23.25 -36.95 1.91
N GLU A 503 -23.18 -37.47 3.15
CA GLU A 503 -22.19 -37.03 4.15
C GLU A 503 -20.73 -37.31 3.70
N MET A 504 -20.47 -38.41 2.98
CA MET A 504 -19.13 -38.66 2.42
C MET A 504 -18.80 -37.71 1.27
N LYS A 505 -19.74 -37.43 0.36
CA LYS A 505 -19.52 -36.44 -0.71
C LYS A 505 -19.30 -35.04 -0.13
N SER A 506 -20.02 -34.66 0.93
CA SER A 506 -19.79 -33.38 1.59
C SER A 506 -18.43 -33.34 2.30
N LEU A 507 -17.98 -34.45 2.90
CA LEU A 507 -16.65 -34.56 3.51
C LEU A 507 -15.53 -34.49 2.45
N GLU A 508 -15.69 -35.19 1.32
CA GLU A 508 -14.76 -35.14 0.18
C GLU A 508 -14.67 -33.71 -0.38
N ASN A 509 -15.81 -33.06 -0.65
CA ASN A 509 -15.86 -31.69 -1.13
C ASN A 509 -15.26 -30.68 -0.14
N ASN A 510 -15.48 -30.87 1.17
CA ASN A 510 -14.89 -30.02 2.21
C ASN A 510 -13.36 -30.17 2.27
N THR A 511 -12.86 -31.39 2.09
CA THR A 511 -11.42 -31.68 2.06
C THR A 511 -10.76 -31.09 0.82
N GLU A 512 -11.38 -31.22 -0.36
CA GLU A 512 -10.89 -30.64 -1.60
C GLU A 512 -10.91 -29.11 -1.57
N LYS A 513 -11.99 -28.51 -1.03
CA LYS A 513 -12.08 -27.05 -0.83
C LYS A 513 -10.95 -26.56 0.07
N PHE A 514 -10.74 -27.22 1.21
CA PHE A 514 -9.66 -26.89 2.14
C PHE A 514 -8.28 -27.06 1.48
N TYR A 515 -8.08 -28.08 0.65
CA TYR A 515 -6.84 -28.26 -0.09
C TYR A 515 -6.59 -27.12 -1.09
N GLN A 516 -7.61 -26.71 -1.86
CA GLN A 516 -7.49 -25.57 -2.78
C GLN A 516 -7.19 -24.27 -2.02
N GLU A 517 -7.78 -24.12 -0.83
CA GLU A 517 -7.52 -22.99 0.07
C GLU A 517 -6.07 -22.96 0.57
N LEU A 518 -5.49 -24.12 0.90
CA LEU A 518 -4.06 -24.20 1.21
C LEU A 518 -3.20 -23.81 0.00
N MET A 519 -3.56 -24.27 -1.20
CA MET A 519 -2.78 -24.06 -2.42
C MET A 519 -2.87 -22.63 -2.97
N ASN A 520 -3.99 -21.94 -2.76
CA ASN A 520 -4.16 -20.55 -3.20
C ASN A 520 -3.62 -19.53 -2.20
N THR A 521 -3.23 -19.95 -1.00
CA THR A 521 -2.76 -19.05 0.06
C THR A 521 -1.29 -18.69 -0.10
N GLU A 522 -1.02 -17.39 -0.08
CA GLU A 522 0.32 -16.84 -0.14
C GLU A 522 0.93 -16.68 1.26
N ALA A 523 0.13 -16.18 2.22
CA ALA A 523 0.55 -15.99 3.59
C ALA A 523 -0.60 -16.05 4.59
N LEU A 524 -0.30 -16.53 5.79
CA LEU A 524 -1.11 -16.33 7.00
C LEU A 524 -0.47 -15.24 7.85
N VAL A 525 -1.28 -14.33 8.39
CA VAL A 525 -0.82 -13.17 9.15
C VAL A 525 -1.60 -13.05 10.44
N LEU A 526 -0.93 -12.98 11.60
CA LEU A 526 -1.58 -12.53 12.82
C LEU A 526 -1.54 -11.00 12.88
N LEU A 527 -2.70 -10.39 13.04
CA LEU A 527 -2.89 -8.98 13.33
C LEU A 527 -3.33 -8.85 14.80
N THR A 528 -2.46 -8.30 15.63
CA THR A 528 -2.79 -7.86 16.99
C THR A 528 -3.19 -6.38 16.93
N ILE A 529 -4.36 -6.06 17.44
CA ILE A 529 -4.96 -4.73 17.46
C ILE A 529 -4.95 -4.24 18.90
N VAL A 530 -4.33 -3.08 19.11
CA VAL A 530 -4.41 -2.32 20.36
C VAL A 530 -5.39 -1.18 20.13
N GLU A 531 -6.52 -1.22 20.81
CA GLU A 531 -7.64 -0.30 20.59
C GLU A 531 -7.30 1.14 20.99
N GLU A 532 -6.53 1.31 22.06
CA GLU A 532 -6.11 2.62 22.52
C GLU A 532 -4.62 2.64 22.83
N PHE A 533 -3.83 3.26 21.96
CA PHE A 533 -2.41 3.47 22.18
C PHE A 533 -2.10 4.98 22.30
N ASP A 534 -1.84 5.44 23.52
CA ASP A 534 -1.51 6.84 23.80
C ASP A 534 -0.02 7.12 23.54
N LEU A 535 0.27 7.84 22.45
CA LEU A 535 1.64 8.24 22.09
C LEU A 535 2.27 9.20 23.10
N THR A 536 1.46 9.93 23.87
CA THR A 536 1.95 10.96 24.79
C THR A 536 2.56 10.40 26.06
N GLU A 537 2.11 9.22 26.51
CA GLU A 537 2.69 8.52 27.67
C GLU A 537 4.13 8.06 27.44
N ARG A 538 4.53 7.93 26.17
CA ARG A 538 5.87 7.48 25.76
C ARG A 538 6.88 8.62 25.59
N ILE A 539 6.42 9.86 25.71
CA ILE A 539 7.29 11.04 25.60
C ILE A 539 7.67 11.46 27.02
N PRO A 540 8.94 11.28 27.45
CA PRO A 540 9.34 11.65 28.80
C PRO A 540 9.38 13.18 28.99
N GLY A 541 9.36 13.59 30.26
CA GLY A 541 9.58 14.98 30.67
C GLY A 541 8.35 15.92 30.57
N TRP A 542 8.58 17.21 30.77
CA TRP A 542 7.52 18.23 30.86
C TRP A 542 6.74 18.40 29.54
N PHE A 543 7.42 18.22 28.40
CA PHE A 543 6.80 18.30 27.08
C PHE A 543 5.74 17.20 26.88
N GLY A 544 6.07 15.95 27.22
CA GLY A 544 5.13 14.83 27.19
C GLY A 544 3.93 15.03 28.12
N LYS A 545 4.16 15.50 29.35
CA LYS A 545 3.07 15.84 30.30
C LYS A 545 2.10 16.89 29.74
N LYS A 546 2.62 17.93 29.07
CA LYS A 546 1.78 18.94 28.41
C LYS A 546 1.00 18.35 27.23
N LEU A 547 1.64 17.51 26.41
CA LEU A 547 0.98 16.83 25.30
C LEU A 547 -0.13 15.91 25.81
N ASN A 548 0.12 15.10 26.84
CA ASN A 548 -0.88 14.19 27.41
C ASN A 548 -2.11 14.96 27.92
N LYS A 549 -1.90 16.09 28.62
CA LYS A 549 -3.01 16.93 29.09
C LYS A 549 -3.91 17.47 27.98
N HIS A 550 -3.35 17.80 26.82
CA HIS A 550 -4.10 18.43 25.72
C HIS A 550 -4.55 17.46 24.63
N PHE A 551 -3.80 16.37 24.43
CA PHE A 551 -3.94 15.44 23.30
C PHE A 551 -3.83 13.95 23.64
N GLY A 552 -3.57 13.58 24.90
CA GLY A 552 -3.54 12.19 25.36
C GLY A 552 -4.93 11.65 25.71
N LYS A 553 -4.99 10.44 26.27
CA LYS A 553 -6.24 9.68 26.47
C LYS A 553 -7.28 10.40 27.32
N ASN A 554 -6.80 11.09 28.35
CA ASN A 554 -7.66 11.82 29.30
C ASN A 554 -7.92 13.28 28.86
N SER A 555 -7.53 13.65 27.64
CA SER A 555 -7.71 15.01 27.13
C SER A 555 -9.04 15.22 26.44
N ARG A 556 -9.43 16.49 26.27
CA ARG A 556 -10.63 16.87 25.50
C ARG A 556 -10.50 16.50 24.01
N PHE A 557 -9.27 16.36 23.50
CA PHE A 557 -8.98 16.12 22.08
C PHE A 557 -7.90 15.05 21.94
N PRO A 558 -8.21 13.75 22.13
CA PRO A 558 -7.24 12.66 22.16
C PRO A 558 -6.67 12.30 20.77
N TRP A 559 -6.13 13.29 20.04
CA TRP A 559 -5.60 13.13 18.69
C TRP A 559 -4.33 12.28 18.63
N LEU A 560 -3.63 12.13 19.76
CA LEU A 560 -2.43 11.31 19.88
C LEU A 560 -2.70 9.92 20.48
N CYS A 561 -3.97 9.59 20.74
CA CYS A 561 -4.42 8.23 20.98
C CYS A 561 -4.75 7.57 19.65
N ILE A 562 -4.04 6.51 19.32
CA ILE A 562 -4.15 5.83 18.02
C ILE A 562 -4.63 4.39 18.22
N ARG A 563 -5.45 3.92 17.28
CA ARG A 563 -5.69 2.48 17.09
C ARG A 563 -4.47 1.89 16.38
N PHE A 564 -3.75 1.01 17.06
CA PHE A 564 -2.45 0.49 16.61
C PHE A 564 -2.58 -0.97 16.22
N GLY A 565 -2.02 -1.35 15.06
CA GLY A 565 -1.95 -2.74 14.61
C GLY A 565 -0.52 -3.24 14.58
N LEU A 566 -0.30 -4.44 15.09
CA LEU A 566 0.96 -5.17 15.05
C LEU A 566 0.78 -6.44 14.20
N LEU A 567 1.54 -6.58 13.11
CA LEU A 567 1.62 -7.79 12.29
C LEU A 567 2.58 -8.82 12.92
N GLY A 568 2.36 -9.10 14.19
CA GLY A 568 3.32 -9.77 15.07
C GLY A 568 2.64 -10.29 16.32
N PHE A 569 3.29 -11.23 16.98
CA PHE A 569 2.94 -11.62 18.35
C PHE A 569 3.46 -10.55 19.30
N HIS A 570 2.71 -10.27 20.37
CA HIS A 570 3.19 -9.38 21.42
C HIS A 570 4.20 -10.09 22.34
N TRP A 571 3.91 -11.35 22.66
CA TRP A 571 4.68 -12.31 23.46
C TRP A 571 4.70 -13.71 22.81
N PRO A 572 5.84 -14.17 22.30
CA PRO A 572 7.10 -13.43 22.18
C PRO A 572 6.97 -12.29 21.16
N PHE A 573 7.73 -11.21 21.31
CA PHE A 573 7.71 -10.12 20.33
C PHE A 573 8.37 -10.56 19.02
N LYS A 574 7.58 -11.08 18.08
CA LYS A 574 8.09 -11.62 16.81
C LYS A 574 7.14 -11.37 15.67
N ARG A 575 7.69 -11.25 14.47
CA ARG A 575 6.92 -11.20 13.22
C ARG A 575 5.90 -12.35 13.15
N ALA A 576 4.69 -12.05 12.69
CA ALA A 576 3.64 -13.04 12.55
C ALA A 576 3.03 -13.11 11.13
N THR A 577 3.83 -12.74 10.12
CA THR A 577 3.55 -13.03 8.71
C THR A 577 4.28 -14.30 8.31
N PHE A 578 3.54 -15.37 8.02
CA PHE A 578 4.07 -16.68 7.66
C PHE A 578 3.72 -17.00 6.21
N TYR A 579 4.75 -17.22 5.40
CA TYR A 579 4.58 -17.53 3.99
C TYR A 579 4.21 -19.00 3.80
N CYS A 580 3.20 -19.24 2.97
CA CYS A 580 2.62 -20.55 2.69
C CYS A 580 2.93 -21.05 1.28
N SER A 581 3.41 -20.17 0.40
CA SER A 581 3.79 -20.46 -0.98
C SER A 581 5.31 -20.42 -1.18
N SER A 582 5.82 -21.23 -2.09
CA SER A 582 7.19 -21.08 -2.57
C SER A 582 7.27 -19.96 -3.63
N THR A 583 8.36 -19.20 -3.62
CA THR A 583 8.60 -18.15 -4.62
C THR A 583 10.08 -18.02 -4.95
N LYS A 584 10.37 -17.71 -6.20
CA LYS A 584 11.72 -17.30 -6.64
C LYS A 584 11.95 -15.79 -6.44
N LYS A 585 10.90 -15.04 -6.06
CA LYS A 585 10.88 -13.59 -5.91
C LYS A 585 10.39 -13.18 -4.51
N PRO A 586 11.17 -13.48 -3.45
CA PRO A 586 10.75 -13.30 -2.07
C PRO A 586 10.54 -11.83 -1.69
N VAL A 587 11.32 -10.90 -2.24
CA VAL A 587 11.21 -9.47 -1.93
C VAL A 587 9.95 -8.90 -2.56
N ALA A 588 9.68 -9.25 -3.82
CA ALA A 588 8.47 -8.84 -4.52
C ALA A 588 7.21 -9.36 -3.82
N ARG A 589 7.20 -10.64 -3.44
CA ARG A 589 6.10 -11.24 -2.67
C ARG A 589 5.87 -10.50 -1.36
N GLY A 590 6.93 -10.26 -0.59
CA GLY A 590 6.84 -9.55 0.69
C GLY A 590 6.21 -8.17 0.53
N ALA A 591 6.63 -7.42 -0.50
CA ALA A 591 6.07 -6.12 -0.81
C ALA A 591 4.59 -6.17 -1.19
N ALA A 592 4.20 -7.17 -1.99
CA ALA A 592 2.82 -7.38 -2.41
C ALA A 592 1.89 -7.75 -1.24
N VAL A 593 2.34 -8.64 -0.34
CA VAL A 593 1.62 -9.02 0.88
C VAL A 593 1.38 -7.81 1.78
N LEU A 594 2.41 -7.01 2.08
CA LEU A 594 2.29 -5.80 2.90
C LEU A 594 1.31 -4.78 2.29
N TYR A 595 1.36 -4.58 0.97
CA TYR A 595 0.45 -3.68 0.29
C TYR A 595 -1.00 -4.20 0.34
N ALA A 596 -1.21 -5.51 0.13
CA ALA A 596 -2.55 -6.13 0.20
C ALA A 596 -3.18 -5.94 1.59
N ILE A 597 -2.41 -6.17 2.66
CA ILE A 597 -2.85 -5.92 4.05
C ILE A 597 -3.19 -4.44 4.26
N SER A 598 -2.40 -3.53 3.70
CA SER A 598 -2.66 -2.08 3.79
C SER A 598 -3.98 -1.71 3.14
N LYS A 599 -4.28 -2.28 1.96
CA LYS A 599 -5.55 -2.08 1.25
C LYS A 599 -6.74 -2.69 1.96
N TRP A 600 -6.54 -3.83 2.60
CA TRP A 600 -7.54 -4.42 3.46
C TRP A 600 -7.82 -3.53 4.68
N ASN A 601 -6.79 -3.00 5.35
CA ASN A 601 -6.95 -2.13 6.51
C ASN A 601 -7.66 -0.80 6.16
N GLU A 602 -7.44 -0.23 4.98
CA GLU A 602 -8.15 0.99 4.52
C GLU A 602 -9.68 0.83 4.54
N LYS A 603 -10.20 -0.39 4.38
CA LYS A 603 -11.63 -0.68 4.28
C LYS A 603 -12.22 -1.34 5.53
N ASN A 604 -11.49 -2.25 6.15
CA ASN A 604 -11.97 -3.10 7.24
C ASN A 604 -11.68 -2.46 8.61
N GLU A 605 -10.49 -2.69 9.17
CA GLU A 605 -10.17 -2.25 10.53
C GLU A 605 -9.87 -0.75 10.69
N LYS A 606 -9.35 -0.11 9.64
CA LYS A 606 -8.98 1.32 9.61
C LYS A 606 -8.03 1.72 10.72
N LEU A 607 -7.15 0.81 11.13
CA LEU A 607 -6.09 1.04 12.13
C LEU A 607 -5.28 2.25 11.72
N THR A 608 -4.99 3.12 12.68
CA THR A 608 -4.30 4.39 12.39
C THR A 608 -2.88 4.12 11.90
N VAL A 609 -2.24 3.12 12.49
CA VAL A 609 -0.86 2.71 12.20
C VAL A 609 -0.79 1.18 12.24
N LEU A 610 -0.16 0.58 11.24
CA LEU A 610 0.30 -0.81 11.27
C LEU A 610 1.81 -0.85 11.49
N LEU A 611 2.32 -1.83 12.24
CA LEU A 611 3.72 -2.14 12.45
C LEU A 611 4.01 -3.61 12.10
N ASP A 612 5.03 -3.87 11.29
CA ASP A 612 5.58 -5.22 11.04
C ASP A 612 7.06 -5.25 11.50
N PRO A 613 7.38 -5.88 12.65
CA PRO A 613 8.75 -5.99 13.14
C PRO A 613 9.50 -7.10 12.41
N THR A 614 10.71 -6.83 11.93
CA THR A 614 11.57 -7.78 11.23
C THR A 614 13.04 -7.67 11.65
N TYR A 615 13.80 -8.74 11.47
CA TYR A 615 15.26 -8.64 11.53
C TYR A 615 15.78 -7.81 10.36
N LYS A 616 16.85 -7.05 10.60
CA LYS A 616 17.47 -6.23 9.56
C LYS A 616 18.07 -7.13 8.47
N ASP A 617 17.44 -7.16 7.29
CA ASP A 617 17.90 -7.87 6.09
C ASP A 617 17.80 -6.94 4.89
N VAL A 618 18.94 -6.71 4.21
CA VAL A 618 19.07 -5.79 3.07
C VAL A 618 18.05 -6.10 1.97
N ASN A 619 17.75 -7.38 1.74
CA ASN A 619 16.81 -7.80 0.69
C ASN A 619 15.36 -7.53 1.09
N PHE A 620 14.98 -7.85 2.32
CA PHE A 620 13.61 -7.62 2.81
C PHE A 620 13.29 -6.13 2.91
N GLU A 621 14.27 -5.30 3.29
CA GLU A 621 14.12 -3.85 3.42
C GLU A 621 13.73 -3.15 2.12
N ALA A 622 14.23 -3.61 0.97
CA ALA A 622 13.87 -3.07 -0.33
C ALA A 622 12.37 -3.23 -0.64
N GLY A 623 11.75 -4.30 -0.13
CA GLY A 623 10.31 -4.56 -0.24
C GLY A 623 9.45 -3.59 0.59
N ILE A 624 9.92 -3.17 1.76
CA ILE A 624 9.19 -2.27 2.69
C ILE A 624 8.88 -0.93 2.02
N THR A 625 9.92 -0.25 1.52
CA THR A 625 9.73 1.07 0.92
C THR A 625 8.88 0.99 -0.33
N SER A 626 8.95 -0.13 -1.06
CA SER A 626 8.21 -0.39 -2.30
C SER A 626 6.74 -0.78 -2.06
N SER A 627 6.39 -1.34 -0.91
CA SER A 627 5.00 -1.69 -0.54
C SER A 627 4.16 -0.53 -0.02
N GLY A 628 4.77 0.57 0.41
CA GLY A 628 4.05 1.78 0.88
C GLY A 628 4.40 2.13 2.30
N TRP A 629 5.16 1.26 2.94
CA TRP A 629 5.51 1.30 4.33
C TRP A 629 6.78 2.12 4.53
N TYR A 630 6.92 2.67 5.72
CA TYR A 630 8.07 3.43 6.15
C TYR A 630 8.95 2.55 7.01
N LYS A 631 10.23 2.50 6.68
CA LYS A 631 11.23 1.88 7.55
C LYS A 631 11.45 2.72 8.81
N ILE A 632 11.45 2.06 9.96
CA ILE A 632 11.89 2.58 11.25
C ILE A 632 12.92 1.64 11.87
N ASN A 633 13.77 2.17 12.73
CA ASN A 633 14.63 1.32 13.56
C ASN A 633 13.84 0.88 14.78
N LEU A 634 13.99 -0.40 15.14
CA LEU A 634 13.52 -0.93 16.42
C LEU A 634 14.75 -1.22 17.30
N PRO A 635 14.57 -1.29 18.62
CA PRO A 635 15.63 -1.72 19.53
C PRO A 635 16.25 -3.05 19.09
N ASN A 636 17.57 -3.19 19.26
CA ASN A 636 18.27 -4.42 18.87
C ASN A 636 17.78 -5.60 19.72
N SER A 637 17.65 -6.78 19.13
CA SER A 637 17.49 -8.02 19.90
C SER A 637 18.85 -8.58 20.31
N HIS A 638 18.86 -9.47 21.29
CA HIS A 638 20.08 -10.07 21.84
C HIS A 638 20.01 -11.58 21.70
N ILE A 639 20.83 -12.14 20.82
CA ILE A 639 20.71 -13.53 20.40
C ILE A 639 22.02 -14.28 20.64
N ILE A 640 21.92 -15.46 21.24
CA ILE A 640 23.01 -16.44 21.33
C ILE A 640 22.90 -17.42 20.17
N ASP A 641 24.03 -17.65 19.49
CA ASP A 641 24.18 -18.73 18.52
C ASP A 641 24.79 -19.96 19.20
N LEU A 642 23.98 -21.01 19.38
CA LEU A 642 24.38 -22.27 20.02
C LEU A 642 24.93 -23.30 19.02
N ARG A 643 24.84 -23.07 17.71
CA ARG A 643 25.31 -24.02 16.69
C ARG A 643 26.79 -24.41 16.85
N PRO A 644 27.73 -23.48 17.18
CA PRO A 644 29.13 -23.84 17.43
C PRO A 644 29.34 -24.73 18.66
N PHE A 645 28.36 -24.77 19.57
CA PHE A 645 28.43 -25.45 20.86
C PHE A 645 27.54 -26.71 20.91
N LYS A 646 27.16 -27.24 19.74
CA LYS A 646 26.34 -28.44 19.65
C LYS A 646 27.02 -29.60 20.39
N ASN A 647 26.25 -30.30 21.23
CA ASN A 647 26.69 -31.40 22.08
C ASN A 647 27.70 -31.01 23.18
N GLN A 648 27.93 -29.73 23.43
CA GLN A 648 28.72 -29.29 24.58
C GLN A 648 27.84 -29.13 25.82
N THR A 649 28.45 -29.34 26.98
CA THR A 649 27.86 -29.06 28.28
C THR A 649 27.76 -27.55 28.52
N SER A 650 26.85 -27.13 29.41
CA SER A 650 26.74 -25.72 29.82
C SER A 650 28.03 -25.18 30.43
N THR A 651 28.78 -26.01 31.16
CA THR A 651 30.09 -25.66 31.72
C THR A 651 31.10 -25.34 30.62
N GLU A 652 31.14 -26.13 29.55
CA GLU A 652 32.02 -25.91 28.39
C GLU A 652 31.62 -24.62 27.66
N TYR A 653 30.32 -24.40 27.45
CA TYR A 653 29.81 -23.16 26.86
C TYR A 653 30.25 -21.91 27.66
N PHE A 654 29.95 -21.85 28.97
CA PHE A 654 30.27 -20.67 29.78
C PHE A 654 31.78 -20.43 29.88
N LYS A 655 32.59 -21.51 29.88
CA LYS A 655 34.05 -21.42 29.80
C LYS A 655 34.51 -20.85 28.46
N ALA A 656 33.90 -21.28 27.35
CA ALA A 656 34.27 -20.83 26.00
C ALA A 656 34.01 -19.33 25.81
N ILE A 657 32.89 -18.81 26.33
CA ILE A 657 32.57 -17.38 26.27
C ILE A 657 33.22 -16.56 27.39
N LYS A 658 34.10 -17.17 28.20
CA LYS A 658 34.78 -16.55 29.35
C LYS A 658 33.81 -15.89 30.35
N TYR A 659 32.60 -16.43 30.48
CA TYR A 659 31.59 -15.90 31.37
C TYR A 659 31.88 -16.30 32.82
N ARG A 660 31.97 -15.30 33.71
CA ARG A 660 32.06 -15.54 35.14
C ARG A 660 30.68 -15.89 35.67
N ASN A 661 30.51 -17.16 36.02
CA ASN A 661 29.26 -17.69 36.57
C ASN A 661 28.77 -16.86 37.77
N GLN A 662 27.51 -16.43 37.70
CA GLN A 662 26.85 -15.56 38.68
C GLN A 662 25.91 -16.33 39.63
N GLU A 663 25.84 -17.66 39.53
CA GLU A 663 24.87 -18.49 40.27
C GLU A 663 25.32 -18.82 41.71
N ASN A 664 26.52 -18.41 42.12
CA ASN A 664 27.11 -18.80 43.41
C ASN A 664 26.24 -18.41 44.61
N SER A 665 25.76 -17.17 44.66
CA SER A 665 24.89 -16.69 45.75
C SER A 665 23.56 -17.45 45.81
N PHE A 666 23.00 -17.78 44.64
CA PHE A 666 21.76 -18.56 44.54
C PHE A 666 21.97 -20.01 45.02
N LYS A 667 23.08 -20.64 44.62
CA LYS A 667 23.43 -22.00 45.05
C LYS A 667 23.75 -22.08 46.56
N GLN A 668 24.46 -21.10 47.11
CA GLN A 668 24.77 -21.04 48.54
C GLN A 668 23.48 -20.96 49.39
N ALA A 669 22.47 -20.27 48.89
CA ALA A 669 21.14 -20.20 49.50
C ALA A 669 20.25 -21.41 49.20
N LYS A 670 20.80 -22.52 48.68
CA LYS A 670 20.05 -23.72 48.27
C LYS A 670 18.89 -23.42 47.32
N GLY A 671 19.07 -22.42 46.45
CA GLY A 671 18.07 -22.03 45.47
C GLY A 671 17.67 -23.18 44.54
N GLN A 672 16.39 -23.23 44.17
CA GLN A 672 15.80 -24.27 43.32
C GLN A 672 15.36 -23.68 41.99
N VAL A 673 15.66 -24.39 40.91
CA VAL A 673 15.20 -24.09 39.56
C VAL A 673 14.06 -25.05 39.24
N ILE A 674 12.88 -24.52 38.92
CA ILE A 674 11.68 -25.32 38.67
C ILE A 674 11.17 -24.98 37.28
N GLU A 675 11.39 -25.89 36.32
CA GLU A 675 10.74 -25.86 35.01
C GLU A 675 9.49 -26.75 35.06
N THR A 676 8.32 -26.21 34.73
CA THR A 676 7.06 -26.95 34.73
C THR A 676 6.27 -26.75 33.44
N ASN A 677 5.56 -27.81 33.03
CA ASN A 677 4.59 -27.78 31.94
C ASN A 677 3.15 -27.79 32.47
N ILE A 678 2.96 -27.55 33.77
CA ILE A 678 1.66 -27.51 34.43
C ILE A 678 1.21 -26.06 34.49
N PHE A 679 0.23 -25.72 33.65
CA PHE A 679 -0.37 -24.40 33.58
C PHE A 679 -1.71 -24.44 34.33
N ASN A 680 -1.66 -24.41 35.65
CA ASN A 680 -2.82 -24.22 36.53
C ASN A 680 -2.94 -22.76 36.94
N TYR A 681 -4.05 -22.41 37.61
CA TYR A 681 -4.31 -21.06 38.09
C TYR A 681 -3.15 -20.53 38.95
N GLU A 682 -2.63 -21.34 39.88
CA GLU A 682 -1.60 -20.93 40.84
C GLU A 682 -0.30 -20.52 40.12
N ASN A 683 0.23 -21.39 39.24
CA ASN A 683 1.48 -21.09 38.52
C ASN A 683 1.31 -19.92 37.55
N CYS A 684 0.14 -19.81 36.90
CA CYS A 684 -0.13 -18.73 35.96
C CYS A 684 -0.27 -17.38 36.67
N GLN A 685 -0.99 -17.35 37.81
CA GLN A 685 -1.16 -16.15 38.62
C GLN A 685 0.17 -15.68 39.21
N GLU A 686 1.06 -16.60 39.58
CA GLU A 686 2.40 -16.26 40.08
C GLU A 686 3.26 -15.58 39.00
N ILE A 687 3.21 -16.06 37.75
CA ILE A 687 3.87 -15.41 36.61
C ILE A 687 3.39 -13.97 36.46
N ILE A 688 2.08 -13.74 36.51
CA ILE A 688 1.50 -12.40 36.39
C ILE A 688 1.89 -11.50 37.56
N THR A 689 1.78 -12.00 38.79
CA THR A 689 2.15 -11.25 40.00
C THR A 689 3.61 -10.79 39.94
N MET A 690 4.50 -11.68 39.52
CA MET A 690 5.92 -11.37 39.37
C MET A 690 6.21 -10.43 38.19
N ASN A 691 5.47 -10.53 37.09
CA ASN A 691 5.58 -9.61 35.95
C ASN A 691 5.09 -8.19 36.32
N GLN A 692 4.03 -8.08 37.11
CA GLN A 692 3.51 -6.81 37.63
C GLN A 692 4.56 -6.08 38.49
N ASN A 693 5.40 -6.80 39.24
CA ASN A 693 6.51 -6.18 39.97
C ASN A 693 7.48 -5.41 39.05
N ILE A 694 7.74 -5.94 37.85
CA ILE A 694 8.56 -5.24 36.84
C ILE A 694 7.79 -4.03 36.28
N ALA A 695 6.51 -4.21 35.94
CA ALA A 695 5.67 -3.13 35.42
C ALA A 695 5.60 -1.93 36.40
N ASN A 696 5.37 -2.21 37.69
CA ASN A 696 5.30 -1.23 38.76
C ASN A 696 6.64 -0.51 38.99
N ASN A 697 7.76 -1.24 38.92
CA ASN A 697 9.08 -0.63 39.04
C ASN A 697 9.44 0.28 37.85
N ARG A 698 8.96 -0.05 36.64
CA ARG A 698 9.11 0.84 35.47
C ARG A 698 8.29 2.12 35.62
N GLN A 699 7.04 2.01 36.09
CA GLN A 699 6.21 3.19 36.35
C GLN A 699 6.81 4.10 37.43
N SER A 700 7.30 3.52 38.53
CA SER A 700 7.91 4.29 39.62
C SER A 700 9.20 5.00 39.20
N SER A 701 9.92 4.45 38.21
CA SER A 701 11.09 5.08 37.58
C SER A 701 10.74 6.04 36.42
N GLY A 702 9.46 6.35 36.22
CA GLY A 702 8.99 7.30 35.21
C GLY A 702 8.99 6.74 33.78
N GLN A 703 9.10 5.42 33.63
CA GLN A 703 9.02 4.72 32.36
C GLN A 703 7.62 4.14 32.09
N SER A 704 7.38 3.82 30.82
CA SER A 704 6.33 2.89 30.36
C SER A 704 6.23 1.59 31.18
N SER A 705 5.12 1.25 31.87
CA SER A 705 4.95 -0.08 32.52
C SER A 705 5.17 -1.21 31.51
N GLN A 706 4.34 -1.22 30.46
CA GLN A 706 4.32 -2.18 29.35
C GLN A 706 3.30 -1.68 28.30
N LEU A 707 3.19 -2.34 27.15
CA LEU A 707 2.18 -1.98 26.14
C LEU A 707 0.80 -2.51 26.56
N LEU A 708 0.76 -3.75 27.05
CA LEU A 708 -0.40 -4.47 27.54
C LEU A 708 0.04 -5.33 28.73
N GLU A 709 -0.89 -5.67 29.61
CA GLU A 709 -0.63 -6.54 30.75
C GLU A 709 -1.26 -7.91 30.48
N PRO A 710 -0.48 -9.01 30.52
CA PRO A 710 -1.05 -10.34 30.39
C PRO A 710 -1.83 -10.68 31.65
N ASP A 711 -2.91 -11.44 31.50
CA ASP A 711 -3.66 -12.00 32.62
C ASP A 711 -3.35 -13.49 32.80
N TRP A 712 -3.80 -14.07 33.92
CA TRP A 712 -3.51 -15.47 34.23
C TRP A 712 -4.16 -16.40 33.19
N GLN A 713 -5.31 -16.01 32.62
CA GLN A 713 -6.04 -16.81 31.63
C GLN A 713 -5.27 -16.89 30.31
N PHE A 714 -4.61 -15.82 29.88
CA PHE A 714 -3.71 -15.83 28.75
C PHE A 714 -2.55 -16.82 28.96
N ILE A 715 -1.89 -16.77 30.13
CA ILE A 715 -0.82 -17.71 30.46
C ILE A 715 -1.34 -19.15 30.53
N TYR A 716 -2.50 -19.37 31.16
CA TYR A 716 -3.16 -20.67 31.20
C TYR A 716 -3.41 -21.22 29.80
N ASN A 717 -3.93 -20.37 28.91
CA ASN A 717 -4.18 -20.72 27.52
C ASN A 717 -2.87 -21.05 26.80
N LEU A 718 -1.72 -20.45 27.14
CA LEU A 718 -0.44 -20.72 26.46
C LEU A 718 -0.01 -22.18 26.66
N GLY A 719 -0.27 -22.71 27.85
CA GLY A 719 0.00 -24.10 28.18
C GLY A 719 -1.05 -25.09 27.70
N ASN A 720 -2.33 -24.71 27.74
CA ASN A 720 -3.44 -25.65 27.61
C ASN A 720 -4.15 -25.59 26.25
N CYS A 721 -4.02 -24.50 25.47
CA CYS A 721 -4.53 -24.45 24.10
C CYS A 721 -3.48 -25.02 23.13
N THR A 722 -3.79 -26.18 22.56
CA THR A 722 -3.06 -26.79 21.42
C THR A 722 -1.53 -26.87 21.57
N ASN A 723 -1.04 -27.08 22.80
CA ASN A 723 0.39 -27.15 23.13
C ASN A 723 0.90 -28.60 23.35
N GLU A 724 0.38 -29.56 22.59
CA GLU A 724 0.65 -31.00 22.83
C GLU A 724 2.15 -31.36 22.79
N LYS A 725 2.93 -30.65 21.97
CA LYS A 725 4.39 -30.85 21.85
C LYS A 725 5.21 -30.01 22.85
N LYS A 726 4.57 -29.42 23.87
CA LYS A 726 5.23 -28.65 24.94
C LYS A 726 6.11 -27.53 24.41
N TYR A 727 5.60 -26.76 23.45
CA TYR A 727 6.32 -25.62 22.91
C TYR A 727 6.53 -24.50 23.92
N ARG A 728 5.80 -24.53 25.04
CA ARG A 728 5.85 -23.52 26.08
C ARG A 728 5.94 -24.19 27.45
N SER A 729 6.81 -23.66 28.32
CA SER A 729 6.95 -24.05 29.73
C SER A 729 7.09 -22.83 30.61
N LEU A 730 6.82 -23.00 31.91
CA LEU A 730 7.02 -21.99 32.93
C LEU A 730 8.33 -22.29 33.67
N LEU A 731 9.13 -21.27 33.95
CA LEU A 731 10.35 -21.37 34.72
C LEU A 731 10.23 -20.49 35.97
N PHE A 732 10.54 -21.07 37.14
CA PHE A 732 10.60 -20.37 38.41
C PHE A 732 11.96 -20.55 39.08
N LEU A 733 12.45 -19.49 39.72
CA LEU A 733 13.57 -19.55 40.65
C LEU A 733 13.04 -19.37 42.07
N LYS A 734 13.39 -20.28 42.98
CA LYS A 734 12.91 -20.31 44.37
C LYS A 734 14.09 -20.25 45.34
N VAL A 735 13.96 -19.46 46.41
CA VAL A 735 14.88 -19.42 47.56
C VAL A 735 14.04 -19.33 48.83
N ASP A 736 14.38 -20.11 49.86
CA ASP A 736 13.64 -20.14 51.15
C ASP A 736 12.12 -20.27 50.98
N ASP A 737 11.70 -21.17 50.08
CA ASP A 737 10.32 -21.39 49.69
C ASP A 737 9.56 -20.21 49.06
N GLN A 738 10.24 -19.11 48.74
CA GLN A 738 9.70 -17.97 48.01
C GLN A 738 10.16 -17.98 46.54
N ILE A 739 9.25 -17.67 45.62
CA ILE A 739 9.57 -17.46 44.20
C ILE A 739 10.17 -16.06 44.05
N ILE A 740 11.38 -15.99 43.49
CA ILE A 740 12.13 -14.74 43.35
C ILE A 740 12.26 -14.27 41.90
N ALA A 741 12.08 -15.18 40.94
CA ALA A 741 12.02 -14.86 39.52
C ALA A 741 11.16 -15.87 38.78
N SER A 742 10.57 -15.43 37.67
CA SER A 742 9.76 -16.28 36.81
C SER A 742 9.82 -15.85 35.35
N CYS A 743 9.56 -16.76 34.42
CA CYS A 743 9.34 -16.44 33.01
C CYS A 743 8.57 -17.53 32.27
N VAL A 744 8.07 -17.18 31.08
CA VAL A 744 7.53 -18.13 30.11
C VAL A 744 8.60 -18.41 29.04
N ILE A 745 8.96 -19.67 28.88
CA ILE A 745 9.88 -20.13 27.83
C ILE A 745 9.06 -20.50 26.60
N PHE A 746 9.41 -19.95 25.44
CA PHE A 746 8.81 -20.31 24.16
C PHE A 746 9.83 -21.00 23.25
N ARG A 747 9.44 -22.14 22.66
CA ARG A 747 10.23 -22.97 21.73
C ARG A 747 9.68 -22.79 20.31
N LEU A 748 10.31 -21.90 19.56
CA LEU A 748 9.91 -21.43 18.23
C LEU A 748 10.58 -22.24 17.11
N GLY A 749 10.65 -23.57 17.23
CA GLY A 749 11.46 -24.41 16.33
C GLY A 749 12.96 -24.25 16.61
N ASP A 750 13.71 -23.66 15.67
CA ASP A 750 15.17 -23.48 15.80
C ASP A 750 15.59 -22.43 16.84
N THR A 751 14.65 -21.63 17.36
CA THR A 751 14.90 -20.54 18.32
C THR A 751 14.10 -20.74 19.60
N MET A 752 14.72 -20.48 20.75
CA MET A 752 14.06 -20.39 22.05
C MET A 752 14.06 -18.94 22.54
N THR A 753 13.04 -18.52 23.27
CA THR A 753 12.98 -17.20 23.91
C THR A 753 12.40 -17.30 25.32
N SER A 754 12.75 -16.33 26.15
CA SER A 754 12.24 -16.16 27.52
C SER A 754 11.54 -14.82 27.61
N ASP A 755 10.22 -14.85 27.63
CA ASP A 755 9.35 -13.68 27.66
C ASP A 755 8.45 -13.70 28.90
N ILE A 756 7.70 -12.62 29.11
CA ILE A 756 6.81 -12.44 30.28
C ILE A 756 7.60 -12.70 31.57
N GLN A 757 8.74 -12.03 31.68
CA GLN A 757 9.65 -12.20 32.81
C GLN A 757 9.09 -11.48 34.04
N GLY A 758 9.36 -12.03 35.22
CA GLY A 758 9.00 -11.48 36.51
C GLY A 758 10.16 -11.56 37.48
N LEU A 759 10.32 -10.53 38.30
CA LEU A 759 11.42 -10.40 39.26
C LEU A 759 10.92 -9.74 40.54
N ASP A 760 11.23 -10.34 41.69
CA ASP A 760 11.17 -9.63 42.96
C ASP A 760 12.43 -8.77 43.05
N HIS A 761 12.33 -7.47 42.78
CA HIS A 761 13.50 -6.59 42.70
C HIS A 761 14.28 -6.45 44.02
N ALA A 762 13.64 -6.63 45.17
CA ALA A 762 14.30 -6.53 46.47
C ALA A 762 15.25 -7.72 46.68
N ILE A 763 14.78 -8.92 46.35
CA ILE A 763 15.48 -10.18 46.61
C ILE A 763 16.35 -10.61 45.41
N SER A 764 15.90 -10.36 44.18
CA SER A 764 16.56 -10.79 42.94
C SER A 764 17.98 -10.25 42.78
N LYS A 765 18.27 -9.05 43.29
CA LYS A 765 19.62 -8.45 43.21
C LYS A 765 20.64 -9.18 44.07
N GLN A 766 20.23 -9.67 45.24
CA GLN A 766 21.07 -10.43 46.16
C GLN A 766 21.48 -11.76 45.53
N TYR A 767 20.53 -12.46 44.91
CA TYR A 767 20.78 -13.79 44.33
C TYR A 767 21.12 -13.78 42.84
N LYS A 768 21.27 -12.60 42.23
CA LYS A 768 21.52 -12.43 40.78
C LYS A 768 20.49 -13.17 39.91
N ALA A 769 19.23 -13.19 40.35
CA ALA A 769 18.18 -14.05 39.79
C ALA A 769 17.99 -13.89 38.27
N TYR A 770 18.11 -12.66 37.74
CA TYR A 770 18.08 -12.40 36.30
C TYR A 770 19.17 -13.15 35.51
N PHE A 771 20.42 -13.12 36.00
CA PHE A 771 21.52 -13.86 35.38
C PHE A 771 21.37 -15.36 35.56
N VAL A 772 20.88 -15.82 36.72
CA VAL A 772 20.58 -17.24 36.95
C VAL A 772 19.53 -17.73 35.95
N MET A 773 18.45 -16.98 35.77
CA MET A 773 17.39 -17.31 34.82
C MET A 773 17.92 -17.43 33.39
N MET A 774 18.71 -16.45 32.90
CA MET A 774 19.33 -16.55 31.56
C MET A 774 20.26 -17.76 31.44
N GLN A 775 21.06 -18.06 32.48
CA GLN A 775 21.92 -19.25 32.49
C GLN A 775 21.11 -20.54 32.39
N GLU A 776 19.98 -20.64 33.09
CA GLU A 776 19.08 -21.80 33.02
C GLU A 776 18.45 -21.94 31.64
N VAL A 777 17.98 -20.85 31.01
CA VAL A 777 17.46 -20.91 29.63
C VAL A 777 18.54 -21.39 28.65
N ILE A 778 19.80 -20.98 28.82
CA ILE A 778 20.93 -21.48 28.03
C ILE A 778 21.17 -22.97 28.25
N LYS A 779 21.15 -23.42 29.51
CA LYS A 779 21.28 -24.86 29.87
C LYS A 779 20.17 -25.68 29.21
N ILE A 780 18.93 -25.19 29.23
CA ILE A 780 17.77 -25.82 28.59
C ILE A 780 17.99 -25.88 27.07
N GLY A 781 18.36 -24.77 26.43
CA GLY A 781 18.59 -24.71 24.98
C GLY A 781 19.70 -25.64 24.49
N LEU A 782 20.82 -25.74 25.23
CA LEU A 782 21.90 -26.69 24.92
C LEU A 782 21.44 -28.15 25.05
N ARG A 783 20.71 -28.47 26.13
CA ARG A 783 20.16 -29.81 26.38
C ARG A 783 19.16 -30.22 25.30
N GLU A 784 18.35 -29.28 24.81
CA GLU A 784 17.35 -29.51 23.77
C GLU A 784 17.92 -29.39 22.34
N GLY A 785 19.18 -29.00 22.18
CA GLY A 785 19.83 -28.86 20.87
C GLY A 785 19.28 -27.72 20.01
N VAL A 786 18.74 -26.66 20.64
CA VAL A 786 18.21 -25.48 19.95
C VAL A 786 19.37 -24.68 19.32
N LYS A 787 19.15 -24.09 18.14
CA LYS A 787 20.21 -23.35 17.42
C LYS A 787 20.42 -21.95 17.96
N PHE A 788 19.35 -21.27 18.38
CA PHE A 788 19.40 -19.88 18.81
C PHE A 788 18.60 -19.65 20.10
N ILE A 789 19.09 -18.76 20.96
CA ILE A 789 18.32 -18.23 22.09
C ILE A 789 18.21 -16.72 21.92
N ASP A 790 16.99 -16.22 21.83
CA ASP A 790 16.68 -14.79 21.75
C ASP A 790 16.19 -14.32 23.11
N PHE A 791 16.88 -13.35 23.71
CA PHE A 791 16.48 -12.73 24.97
C PHE A 791 15.73 -11.42 24.75
N GLY A 792 15.47 -11.01 23.51
CA GLY A 792 14.74 -9.79 23.20
C GLY A 792 15.56 -8.50 23.43
N PRO A 793 14.91 -7.33 23.35
CA PRO A 793 15.64 -6.08 23.15
C PRO A 793 16.12 -5.31 24.39
N THR A 794 15.61 -5.64 25.56
CA THR A 794 15.92 -4.90 26.80
C THR A 794 17.28 -5.24 27.39
N THR A 795 17.77 -4.49 28.38
CA THR A 795 18.90 -4.89 29.26
C THR A 795 20.16 -5.41 28.53
N GLU A 796 20.60 -4.67 27.50
CA GLU A 796 21.72 -5.02 26.60
C GLU A 796 22.99 -5.46 27.35
N ASP A 797 23.50 -4.65 28.28
CA ASP A 797 24.74 -4.94 29.01
C ASP A 797 24.76 -6.34 29.66
N ALA A 798 23.64 -6.71 30.30
CA ALA A 798 23.52 -8.00 30.96
C ALA A 798 23.50 -9.17 29.96
N LYS A 799 22.85 -8.97 28.81
CA LYS A 799 22.72 -9.98 27.75
C LYS A 799 24.01 -10.17 26.97
N VAL A 800 24.70 -9.08 26.63
CA VAL A 800 26.02 -9.13 25.99
C VAL A 800 27.03 -9.84 26.89
N THR A 801 26.99 -9.58 28.20
CA THR A 801 27.90 -10.23 29.16
C THR A 801 27.76 -11.75 29.16
N ILE A 802 26.56 -12.30 28.96
CA ILE A 802 26.31 -13.75 28.92
C ILE A 802 26.45 -14.36 27.51
N GLY A 803 27.07 -13.64 26.58
CA GLY A 803 27.43 -14.15 25.25
C GLY A 803 26.40 -13.89 24.15
N CYS A 804 25.46 -12.97 24.36
CA CYS A 804 24.55 -12.54 23.28
C CYS A 804 25.27 -11.65 22.28
N ASN A 805 24.99 -11.87 21.00
CA ASN A 805 25.28 -10.90 19.95
C ASN A 805 24.15 -9.87 19.85
N VAL A 806 24.51 -8.62 19.61
CA VAL A 806 23.56 -7.54 19.35
C VAL A 806 23.09 -7.66 17.90
N VAL A 807 21.80 -7.98 17.70
CA VAL A 807 21.19 -8.21 16.39
C VAL A 807 20.21 -7.07 16.09
N PRO A 808 20.45 -6.25 15.06
CA PRO A 808 19.60 -5.10 14.78
C PRO A 808 18.20 -5.51 14.28
N LEU A 809 17.17 -4.88 14.85
CA LEU A 809 15.79 -5.00 14.41
C LEU A 809 15.37 -3.80 13.55
N CYS A 810 14.47 -4.07 12.61
CA CYS A 810 13.84 -3.11 11.74
C CYS A 810 12.32 -3.19 11.93
N GLY A 811 11.63 -2.06 11.88
CA GLY A 811 10.17 -2.02 11.83
C GLY A 811 9.71 -1.46 10.49
N SER A 812 8.61 -2.00 9.98
CA SER A 812 7.88 -1.42 8.85
C SER A 812 6.62 -0.76 9.41
N ILE A 813 6.39 0.52 9.15
CA ILE A 813 5.18 1.22 9.58
C ILE A 813 4.32 1.66 8.40
N TYR A 814 3.01 1.41 8.47
CA TYR A 814 2.03 1.98 7.54
C TYR A 814 0.99 2.84 8.25
N PRO A 815 0.97 4.16 8.02
CA PRO A 815 -0.10 5.02 8.49
C PRO A 815 -1.30 4.97 7.53
N ASN A 816 -2.50 4.79 8.05
CA ASN A 816 -3.72 4.83 7.24
C ASN A 816 -3.91 6.21 6.57
N LYS A 817 -3.53 7.29 7.27
CA LYS A 817 -3.44 8.63 6.70
C LYS A 817 -2.00 8.97 6.33
N LYS A 818 -1.74 9.18 5.04
CA LYS A 818 -0.39 9.49 4.53
C LYS A 818 0.28 10.70 5.21
N CYS A 819 -0.50 11.71 5.63
CA CYS A 819 0.02 12.88 6.33
C CYS A 819 0.60 12.58 7.71
N LEU A 820 0.20 11.47 8.35
CA LEU A 820 0.73 11.07 9.66
C LEU A 820 2.10 10.39 9.55
N GLY A 821 2.52 9.96 8.36
CA GLY A 821 3.76 9.21 8.16
C GLY A 821 5.01 9.90 8.73
N PRO A 822 5.29 11.18 8.41
CA PRO A 822 6.43 11.89 8.97
C PRO A 822 6.37 12.03 10.49
N ILE A 823 5.18 12.28 11.05
CA ILE A 823 4.98 12.43 12.50
C ILE A 823 5.28 11.12 13.22
N ILE A 824 4.73 10.01 12.72
CA ILE A 824 4.95 8.69 13.31
C ILE A 824 6.42 8.27 13.16
N LYS A 825 7.05 8.55 12.02
CA LYS A 825 8.48 8.27 11.82
C LYS A 825 9.35 9.04 12.81
N PHE A 826 9.02 10.31 13.06
CA PHE A 826 9.70 11.12 14.06
C PHE A 826 9.47 10.58 15.48
N ALA A 827 8.23 10.30 15.86
CA ALA A 827 7.88 9.74 17.16
C ALA A 827 8.59 8.40 17.42
N ALA A 828 8.56 7.48 16.44
CA ALA A 828 9.23 6.19 16.52
C ALA A 828 10.75 6.32 16.72
N SER A 829 11.39 7.34 16.14
CA SER A 829 12.83 7.61 16.34
C SER A 829 13.20 8.13 17.73
N LYS A 830 12.20 8.45 18.57
CA LYS A 830 12.36 9.02 19.91
C LYS A 830 11.88 8.10 21.02
N VAL A 831 11.42 6.89 20.69
CA VAL A 831 11.07 5.87 21.69
C VAL A 831 12.37 5.33 22.27
N ASP A 832 12.71 5.77 23.48
CA ASP A 832 13.71 5.11 24.34
C ASP A 832 13.16 3.75 24.78
N VAL A 833 13.99 2.71 24.74
CA VAL A 833 13.64 1.36 25.19
C VAL A 833 14.59 0.88 26.27
#